data_AF-S8FT33-F1
#
_entry.id   AF-S8FT33-F1
#
_cell.length_a   1.000
_cell.length_b   1.000
_cell.length_c   1.000
_cell.angle_alpha   90.00
_cell.angle_beta   90.00
_cell.angle_gamma   90.00
#
_symmetry.space_group_name_H-M   'P 1'
#
loop_
_entity.id
_entity.type
_entity.pdbx_description
1 polymer ?
#
loop_
_entity_poly.entity_id
_entity_poly.type
_entity_poly.pdbx_seq_one_letter_code
_entity_poly.pdbx_strand_id
1 'polypeptide(L)'
;MPEDLPTPEPESPSLPRARQPYRFSTLCATVETPNADHKDQHGSSSVPIYQTATFKGVGGQYDYTRSGNPTRTHLEHHVAKISSAEHAFAVSSGMACLDIITRILKPGDELIAGDDIYGGTHRLLTYLRTHMGIKVHHVDTTDPSTLVPYLTPKIAMVLLETPTNPLLKIVDIARISAMVKEKCPDAVIVVDNTMMSPYLQRPLEHGADIVYDSATKYLSGHHDLMAGIITCNRDDLAKQIAFMINSVGNGLSPFDSFLLLRGVKTLAVRMDRQQSSAMVVAQLLSHLGFVTHYPGLPNHPGREIHERIADGYGAVLSFETGDKELSERIVGATRLWGISVSFGCVNSLISMPCVMSHASIDPATRAARGLPEDLIRLCVGIEDPADLIDDLQHALVNAGAITFAANDYVRLPNPISRAVEKLALNDPHTNATRAQENREWFVSAPGKVILFGEHAVVHGVTAIAASVDLRCYGLTSPRYDNKISLQLTDIGDYYQEWDVDTLPWDAVSPVLPGEQHAEQLDQRLVDAIADRALPDPADVPRGAHPASLAFLYLYMTLAHGDTRPTFNFAARSTMPVSAGLGSSASYSACIATALLLLHQRLRVPPLPPPTRAPGEHDPGHVNVTHHGRRALPPDFAEEANQWAFVAEKVLHGNPSGVDNAVAVFGGALAYTRPGFGRKSGMEPIQGFKSLRFLLTNSKVPRDTKKLVAGVAMKKAEEPEVVNGIMDAIQAISDEARRALADPELSRSSLLDALSALIDENHAHLVSLGVSHPSLELIRSTTAAEQFRLSTKLTGAGGGGCAVTLVPDEFSDDALRTLVSALEGASFTTYNTSVGGSGLGVLSPYHEHEAALATPPETPREQTPSAEPASLKERFRGIDVGELPSWAEDRGRWLYV
;
A
#
# COMPACT_ATOMS: atom_id res chain seq x y z
N MET A 1 20.22 -53.12 38.03
CA MET A 1 18.89 -53.60 37.63
C MET A 1 17.86 -52.71 38.29
N PRO A 2 17.28 -51.75 37.56
CA PRO A 2 15.86 -51.46 37.65
C PRO A 2 15.17 -52.09 36.44
N GLU A 3 14.05 -52.75 36.69
CA GLU A 3 13.21 -53.41 35.69
C GLU A 3 12.54 -52.34 34.81
N ASP A 4 12.92 -52.28 33.53
CA ASP A 4 12.12 -51.62 32.50
C ASP A 4 10.86 -52.47 32.30
N LEU A 5 9.72 -51.97 32.79
CA LEU A 5 8.43 -52.51 32.41
C LEU A 5 8.23 -52.28 30.90
N PRO A 6 7.94 -53.32 30.10
CA PRO A 6 7.71 -53.16 28.68
C PRO A 6 6.45 -52.29 28.50
N THR A 7 6.62 -51.14 27.84
CA THR A 7 5.48 -50.36 27.38
C THR A 7 4.75 -51.22 26.33
N PRO A 8 3.46 -51.54 26.51
CA PRO A 8 2.75 -52.34 25.52
C PRO A 8 2.71 -51.56 24.21
N GLU A 9 3.18 -52.17 23.12
CA GLU A 9 2.90 -51.64 21.79
C GLU A 9 1.37 -51.57 21.63
N PRO A 10 0.81 -50.45 21.16
CA PRO A 10 -0.61 -50.40 20.89
C PRO A 10 -0.90 -51.43 19.79
N GLU A 11 -1.67 -52.47 20.14
CA GLU A 11 -2.28 -53.41 19.19
C GLU A 11 -3.11 -52.61 18.20
N SER A 12 -2.48 -52.14 17.14
CA SER A 12 -3.17 -51.56 16.00
C SER A 12 -3.81 -52.73 15.26
N PRO A 13 -5.14 -52.73 15.04
CA PRO A 13 -5.80 -53.79 14.32
C PRO A 13 -5.14 -53.96 12.96
N SER A 14 -4.78 -55.20 12.61
CA SER A 14 -4.18 -55.58 11.34
C SER A 14 -5.16 -55.27 10.20
N LEU A 15 -5.13 -54.03 9.73
CA LEU A 15 -5.92 -53.61 8.57
C LEU A 15 -5.41 -54.39 7.35
N PRO A 16 -6.28 -55.07 6.59
CA PRO A 16 -5.91 -55.94 5.47
C PRO A 16 -5.42 -55.18 4.22
N ARG A 17 -5.07 -53.89 4.35
CA ARG A 17 -4.62 -53.03 3.26
C ARG A 17 -3.36 -52.32 3.69
N ALA A 18 -2.25 -52.55 2.99
CA ALA A 18 -1.02 -51.79 3.16
C ALA A 18 -1.35 -50.29 3.11
N ARG A 19 -0.81 -49.51 4.07
CA ARG A 19 -1.01 -48.06 4.10
C ARG A 19 -0.50 -47.48 2.77
N GLN A 20 -1.28 -46.58 2.20
CA GLN A 20 -0.87 -45.86 0.99
C GLN A 20 0.35 -44.99 1.29
N PRO A 21 1.26 -44.78 0.33
CA PRO A 21 2.34 -43.82 0.47
C PRO A 21 1.79 -42.42 0.83
N TYR A 22 2.52 -41.69 1.68
CA TYR A 22 2.17 -40.33 2.03
C TYR A 22 2.23 -39.41 0.80
N ARG A 23 1.34 -38.40 0.77
CA ARG A 23 1.33 -37.35 -0.25
C ARG A 23 2.38 -36.29 0.06
N PHE A 24 2.76 -35.50 -0.95
CA PHE A 24 3.85 -34.52 -0.86
C PHE A 24 3.74 -33.59 0.35
N SER A 25 2.58 -32.98 0.62
CA SER A 25 2.42 -32.05 1.76
C SER A 25 2.66 -32.72 3.11
N THR A 26 2.28 -33.99 3.26
CA THR A 26 2.64 -34.80 4.43
C THR A 26 4.14 -35.03 4.47
N LEU A 27 4.74 -35.42 3.34
CA LEU A 27 6.19 -35.63 3.23
C LEU A 27 7.00 -34.39 3.58
N CYS A 28 6.57 -33.19 3.19
CA CYS A 28 7.18 -31.92 3.60
C CYS A 28 7.08 -31.68 5.11
N ALA A 29 5.90 -31.92 5.70
CA ALA A 29 5.68 -31.64 7.12
C ALA A 29 6.42 -32.62 8.05
N THR A 30 6.57 -33.87 7.62
CA THR A 30 7.17 -34.94 8.42
C THR A 30 8.61 -35.23 7.99
N VAL A 31 9.57 -34.98 8.89
CA VAL A 31 10.97 -35.38 8.68
C VAL A 31 11.18 -36.73 9.34
N GLU A 32 11.40 -37.76 8.53
CA GLU A 32 11.76 -39.09 9.02
C GLU A 32 13.24 -39.12 9.39
N THR A 33 13.58 -39.98 10.35
CA THR A 33 14.96 -40.24 10.73
C THR A 33 15.62 -41.06 9.61
N PRO A 34 16.78 -40.64 9.07
CA PRO A 34 17.44 -41.32 7.94
C PRO A 34 17.77 -42.80 8.20
N ASN A 35 17.85 -43.21 9.46
CA ASN A 35 18.05 -44.58 9.89
C ASN A 35 17.09 -44.92 11.04
N ALA A 36 16.23 -45.92 10.84
CA ALA A 36 15.23 -46.35 11.83
C ALA A 36 15.85 -46.85 13.15
N ASP A 37 17.09 -47.34 13.11
CA ASP A 37 17.84 -47.79 14.29
C ASP A 37 18.50 -46.64 15.06
N HIS A 38 18.57 -45.44 14.47
CA HIS A 38 19.30 -44.30 15.01
C HIS A 38 18.33 -43.28 15.65
N LYS A 39 17.79 -43.59 16.82
CA LYS A 39 16.97 -42.63 17.58
C LYS A 39 17.84 -41.49 18.11
N ASP A 40 17.35 -40.26 17.99
CA ASP A 40 17.94 -39.13 18.73
C ASP A 40 17.99 -39.48 20.23
N GLN A 41 19.14 -39.22 20.86
CA GLN A 41 19.39 -39.64 22.25
C GLN A 41 18.42 -39.02 23.27
N HIS A 42 17.71 -37.94 22.90
CA HIS A 42 16.73 -37.26 23.73
C HIS A 42 15.29 -37.39 23.20
N GLY A 43 15.06 -38.09 22.09
CA GLY A 43 13.75 -38.19 21.46
C GLY A 43 13.23 -36.84 20.94
N SER A 44 14.11 -35.98 20.44
CA SER A 44 13.77 -34.62 20.00
C SER A 44 12.73 -34.61 18.87
N SER A 45 11.64 -33.84 19.04
CA SER A 45 10.59 -33.71 18.00
C SER A 45 11.04 -32.93 16.76
N SER A 46 12.06 -32.09 16.90
CA SER A 46 12.72 -31.40 15.79
C SER A 46 14.15 -31.89 15.68
N VAL A 47 14.69 -31.89 14.45
CA VAL A 47 16.08 -32.25 14.18
C VAL A 47 17.01 -31.31 14.97
N PRO A 48 17.88 -31.83 15.86
CA PRO A 48 18.85 -31.00 16.57
C PRO A 48 19.89 -30.36 15.64
N ILE A 49 20.44 -29.23 16.07
CA ILE A 49 21.49 -28.52 15.33
C ILE A 49 22.87 -28.95 15.85
N TYR A 50 23.57 -29.78 15.09
CA TYR A 50 24.90 -30.27 15.42
C TYR A 50 25.97 -29.30 14.89
N GLN A 51 26.24 -28.23 15.64
CA GLN A 51 27.22 -27.20 15.24
C GLN A 51 28.70 -27.64 15.34
N THR A 52 28.98 -28.80 15.92
CA THR A 52 30.35 -29.28 16.13
C THR A 52 31.12 -29.47 14.82
N ALA A 53 32.42 -29.22 14.85
CA ALA A 53 33.30 -29.48 13.72
C ALA A 53 33.71 -30.96 13.61
N THR A 54 33.84 -31.65 14.75
CA THR A 54 34.37 -33.03 14.83
C THR A 54 33.51 -33.93 15.70
N PHE A 55 33.60 -35.23 15.44
CA PHE A 55 32.89 -36.29 16.17
C PHE A 55 33.89 -37.30 16.73
N LYS A 56 33.62 -37.86 17.91
CA LYS A 56 34.49 -38.83 18.57
C LYS A 56 34.12 -40.26 18.15
N GLY A 57 35.12 -41.07 17.80
CA GLY A 57 34.96 -42.51 17.52
C GLY A 57 35.65 -42.93 16.23
N VAL A 58 36.23 -44.13 16.21
CA VAL A 58 36.83 -44.71 14.99
C VAL A 58 35.74 -45.48 14.25
N GLY A 59 35.55 -45.18 12.96
CA GLY A 59 34.52 -45.84 12.14
C GLY A 59 33.07 -45.41 12.44
N GLY A 60 32.89 -44.29 13.15
CA GLY A 60 31.57 -43.68 13.29
C GLY A 60 31.05 -43.14 11.96
N GLN A 61 29.72 -43.01 11.83
CA GLN A 61 29.08 -42.47 10.63
C GLN A 61 29.55 -41.04 10.30
N TYR A 62 29.88 -40.26 11.33
CA TYR A 62 30.42 -38.91 11.20
C TYR A 62 31.78 -38.84 11.90
N ASP A 63 32.74 -38.17 11.25
CA ASP A 63 34.07 -37.87 11.76
C ASP A 63 34.32 -36.36 11.78
N TYR A 64 33.96 -35.67 10.70
CA TYR A 64 34.22 -34.26 10.46
C TYR A 64 33.09 -33.61 9.66
N THR A 65 32.54 -32.48 10.14
CA THR A 65 31.33 -31.84 9.59
C THR A 65 31.43 -31.43 8.10
N ARG A 66 32.65 -31.15 7.60
CA ARG A 66 32.86 -30.93 6.16
C ARG A 66 32.49 -32.17 5.34
N SER A 67 32.90 -33.37 5.78
CA SER A 67 32.60 -34.65 5.14
C SER A 67 31.13 -35.03 5.31
N GLY A 68 30.58 -34.87 6.52
CA GLY A 68 29.20 -35.22 6.83
C GLY A 68 28.78 -34.68 8.19
N ASN A 69 27.50 -34.28 8.32
CA ASN A 69 26.94 -33.73 9.54
C ASN A 69 25.52 -34.27 9.76
N PRO A 70 25.10 -34.62 11.00
CA PRO A 70 23.78 -35.17 11.25
C PRO A 70 22.63 -34.25 10.83
N THR A 71 22.70 -32.95 11.09
CA THR A 71 21.65 -31.98 10.71
C THR A 71 21.55 -31.88 9.19
N ARG A 72 22.68 -31.80 8.49
CA ARG A 72 22.72 -31.79 7.02
C ARG A 72 22.21 -33.10 6.40
N THR A 73 22.54 -34.24 7.01
CA THR A 73 22.09 -35.56 6.53
C THR A 73 20.56 -35.70 6.65
N HIS A 74 19.95 -35.16 7.70
CA HIS A 74 18.48 -35.12 7.81
C HIS A 74 17.86 -34.25 6.72
N LEU A 75 18.46 -33.10 6.41
CA LEU A 75 18.03 -32.25 5.29
C LEU A 75 18.14 -33.01 3.97
N GLU A 76 19.31 -33.57 3.68
CA GLU A 76 19.57 -34.31 2.43
C GLU A 76 18.59 -35.48 2.27
N HIS A 77 18.41 -36.29 3.31
CA HIS A 77 17.43 -37.38 3.29
C HIS A 77 16.00 -36.89 3.03
N HIS A 78 15.58 -35.82 3.70
CA HIS A 78 14.25 -35.24 3.53
C HIS A 78 14.04 -34.69 2.12
N VAL A 79 15.03 -33.97 1.57
CA VAL A 79 14.93 -33.39 0.24
C VAL A 79 14.99 -34.47 -0.86
N ALA A 80 15.79 -35.52 -0.68
CA ALA A 80 15.80 -36.68 -1.59
C ALA A 80 14.39 -37.27 -1.71
N LYS A 81 13.71 -37.47 -0.57
CA LYS A 81 12.35 -38.02 -0.52
C LYS A 81 11.33 -37.16 -1.26
N ILE A 82 11.26 -35.86 -0.99
CA ILE A 82 10.28 -34.98 -1.66
C ILE A 82 10.59 -34.78 -3.15
N SER A 83 11.84 -34.99 -3.57
CA SER A 83 12.27 -34.87 -4.97
C SER A 83 12.17 -36.18 -5.76
N SER A 84 11.64 -37.26 -5.18
CA SER A 84 11.69 -38.61 -5.75
C SER A 84 13.10 -39.05 -6.16
N ALA A 85 14.11 -38.67 -5.37
CA ALA A 85 15.51 -38.95 -5.63
C ALA A 85 16.09 -39.98 -4.67
N GLU A 86 17.03 -40.79 -5.16
CA GLU A 86 17.82 -41.72 -4.33
C GLU A 86 18.84 -40.96 -3.47
N HIS A 87 19.49 -39.94 -4.05
CA HIS A 87 20.55 -39.16 -3.41
C HIS A 87 20.25 -37.67 -3.45
N ALA A 88 20.58 -36.97 -2.36
CA ALA A 88 20.59 -35.52 -2.31
C ALA A 88 21.81 -34.99 -1.56
N PHE A 89 22.26 -33.80 -1.94
CA PHE A 89 23.42 -33.12 -1.35
C PHE A 89 23.12 -31.65 -1.12
N ALA A 90 23.49 -31.13 0.05
CA ALA A 90 23.26 -29.73 0.40
C ALA A 90 24.57 -28.93 0.43
N VAL A 91 24.59 -27.81 -0.29
CA VAL A 91 25.76 -26.95 -0.51
C VAL A 91 25.44 -25.48 -0.27
N SER A 92 26.44 -24.60 -0.23
CA SER A 92 26.27 -23.20 0.20
C SER A 92 25.43 -22.29 -0.70
N SER A 93 25.19 -22.66 -1.97
CA SER A 93 24.38 -21.86 -2.91
C SER A 93 24.01 -22.65 -4.16
N GLY A 94 23.03 -22.19 -4.95
CA GLY A 94 22.75 -22.76 -6.27
C GLY A 94 23.94 -22.72 -7.23
N MET A 95 24.76 -21.66 -7.18
CA MET A 95 25.98 -21.60 -8.00
C MET A 95 27.05 -22.59 -7.55
N ALA A 96 27.10 -22.92 -6.25
CA ALA A 96 27.93 -24.02 -5.77
C ALA A 96 27.47 -25.37 -6.31
N CYS A 97 26.15 -25.60 -6.46
CA CYS A 97 25.64 -26.81 -7.12
C CYS A 97 26.24 -26.95 -8.51
N LEU A 98 26.09 -25.91 -9.34
CA LEU A 98 26.56 -25.95 -10.72
C LEU A 98 28.09 -26.07 -10.82
N ASP A 99 28.84 -25.38 -9.97
CA ASP A 99 30.31 -25.53 -9.91
C ASP A 99 30.71 -26.97 -9.55
N ILE A 100 30.03 -27.61 -8.60
CA ILE A 100 30.29 -29.02 -8.24
C ILE A 100 29.93 -29.96 -9.40
N ILE A 101 28.79 -29.76 -10.04
CA ILE A 101 28.33 -30.60 -11.16
C ILE A 101 29.28 -30.48 -12.35
N THR A 102 29.71 -29.27 -12.69
CA THR A 102 30.61 -29.03 -13.83
C THR A 102 32.04 -29.54 -13.60
N ARG A 103 32.44 -29.85 -12.36
CA ARG A 103 33.74 -30.50 -12.06
C ARG A 103 33.84 -31.95 -12.54
N ILE A 104 32.74 -32.56 -12.99
CA ILE A 104 32.75 -33.87 -13.66
C ILE A 104 33.37 -33.76 -15.07
N LEU A 105 33.33 -32.56 -15.67
CA LEU A 105 33.86 -32.29 -17.00
C LEU A 105 35.40 -32.25 -17.01
N LYS A 106 35.97 -32.58 -18.17
CA LYS A 106 37.41 -32.59 -18.43
C LYS A 106 37.75 -31.65 -19.59
N PRO A 107 38.97 -31.10 -19.65
CA PRO A 107 39.40 -30.30 -20.80
C PRO A 107 39.20 -31.07 -22.11
N GLY A 108 38.54 -30.43 -23.09
CA GLY A 108 38.15 -31.03 -24.37
C GLY A 108 36.70 -31.49 -24.45
N ASP A 109 36.00 -31.62 -23.32
CA ASP A 109 34.58 -31.91 -23.27
C ASP A 109 33.75 -30.73 -23.81
N GLU A 110 32.59 -31.07 -24.39
CA GLU A 110 31.62 -30.11 -24.89
C GLU A 110 30.33 -30.13 -24.04
N LEU A 111 29.76 -28.94 -23.79
CA LEU A 111 28.55 -28.74 -23.01
C LEU A 111 27.53 -27.96 -23.85
N ILE A 112 26.28 -28.41 -23.85
CA ILE A 112 25.15 -27.68 -24.44
C ILE A 112 24.36 -27.00 -23.32
N ALA A 113 24.02 -25.73 -23.50
CA ALA A 113 23.16 -24.97 -22.58
C ALA A 113 22.14 -24.13 -23.36
N GLY A 114 21.04 -23.76 -22.69
CA GLY A 114 20.05 -22.83 -23.23
C GLY A 114 20.63 -21.47 -23.62
N ASP A 115 20.01 -20.83 -24.61
CA ASP A 115 20.28 -19.45 -25.01
C ASP A 115 19.75 -18.42 -24.00
N ASP A 116 18.65 -18.76 -23.34
CA ASP A 116 18.05 -18.08 -22.20
C ASP A 116 18.25 -18.92 -20.93
N ILE A 117 19.07 -18.41 -20.02
CA ILE A 117 19.49 -19.10 -18.80
C ILE A 117 19.90 -18.06 -17.76
N TYR A 118 19.84 -18.42 -16.48
CA TYR A 118 20.27 -17.53 -15.41
C TYR A 118 21.66 -16.90 -15.66
N GLY A 119 21.77 -15.57 -15.54
CA GLY A 119 23.02 -14.84 -15.76
C GLY A 119 24.23 -15.34 -14.95
N GLY A 120 24.01 -15.88 -13.73
CA GLY A 120 25.08 -16.50 -12.95
C GLY A 120 25.62 -17.79 -13.57
N THR A 121 24.72 -18.62 -14.12
CA THR A 121 25.06 -19.82 -14.89
C THR A 121 25.90 -19.45 -16.11
N HIS A 122 25.45 -18.47 -16.89
CA HIS A 122 26.20 -17.99 -18.06
C HIS A 122 27.62 -17.53 -17.71
N ARG A 123 27.78 -16.80 -16.59
CA ARG A 123 29.09 -16.34 -16.11
C ARG A 123 30.01 -17.52 -15.78
N LEU A 124 29.51 -18.55 -15.11
CA LEU A 124 30.30 -19.75 -14.82
C LEU A 124 30.67 -20.51 -16.09
N LEU A 125 29.73 -20.73 -17.01
CA LEU A 125 30.00 -21.41 -18.28
C LEU A 125 31.05 -20.65 -19.13
N THR A 126 31.00 -19.30 -19.12
CA THR A 126 32.02 -18.46 -19.76
C THR A 126 33.40 -18.65 -19.14
N TYR A 127 33.47 -18.75 -17.81
CA TYR A 127 34.72 -19.03 -17.09
C TYR A 127 35.29 -20.40 -17.48
N LEU A 128 34.45 -21.45 -17.49
CA LEU A 128 34.86 -22.80 -17.91
C LEU A 128 35.39 -22.81 -19.34
N ARG A 129 34.72 -22.09 -20.24
CA ARG A 129 35.16 -21.91 -21.63
C ARG A 129 36.52 -21.25 -21.75
N THR A 130 36.75 -20.20 -20.99
CA THR A 130 37.93 -19.37 -21.11
C THR A 130 39.15 -20.00 -20.44
N HIS A 131 38.93 -20.74 -19.34
CA HIS A 131 40.02 -21.15 -18.45
C HIS A 131 40.17 -22.67 -18.27
N MET A 132 39.14 -23.47 -18.55
CA MET A 132 39.12 -24.90 -18.23
C MET A 132 39.11 -25.80 -19.48
N GLY A 133 39.21 -25.22 -20.68
CA GLY A 133 39.23 -25.96 -21.95
C GLY A 133 37.91 -26.68 -22.27
N ILE A 134 36.80 -26.24 -21.67
CA ILE A 134 35.45 -26.76 -21.95
C ILE A 134 34.85 -25.98 -23.11
N LYS A 135 34.29 -26.66 -24.11
CA LYS A 135 33.56 -25.96 -25.18
C LYS A 135 32.09 -25.84 -24.80
N VAL A 136 31.55 -24.64 -24.83
CA VAL A 136 30.14 -24.39 -24.49
C VAL A 136 29.38 -23.97 -25.73
N HIS A 137 28.27 -24.64 -26.02
CA HIS A 137 27.33 -24.34 -27.09
C HIS A 137 26.03 -23.81 -26.49
N HIS A 138 25.70 -22.56 -26.77
CA HIS A 138 24.40 -21.99 -26.43
C HIS A 138 23.44 -22.19 -27.60
N VAL A 139 22.32 -22.85 -27.35
CA VAL A 139 21.29 -23.17 -28.36
C VAL A 139 19.89 -22.93 -27.78
N ASP A 140 18.90 -22.73 -28.64
CA ASP A 140 17.51 -22.67 -28.20
C ASP A 140 17.01 -24.07 -27.79
N THR A 141 16.96 -24.32 -26.49
CA THR A 141 16.54 -25.61 -25.92
C THR A 141 15.03 -25.82 -25.93
N THR A 142 14.23 -24.86 -26.39
CA THR A 142 12.77 -25.05 -26.55
C THR A 142 12.43 -25.89 -27.78
N ASP A 143 13.30 -25.88 -28.80
CA ASP A 143 13.23 -26.77 -29.94
C ASP A 143 14.32 -27.86 -29.84
N PRO A 144 13.96 -29.11 -29.52
CA PRO A 144 14.91 -30.21 -29.44
C PRO A 144 15.74 -30.42 -30.72
N SER A 145 15.25 -29.98 -31.89
CA SER A 145 15.96 -30.14 -33.16
C SER A 145 17.27 -29.35 -33.23
N THR A 146 17.37 -28.23 -32.50
CA THR A 146 18.53 -27.34 -32.50
C THR A 146 19.76 -27.97 -31.81
N LEU A 147 19.55 -28.97 -30.95
CA LEU A 147 20.63 -29.71 -30.28
C LEU A 147 21.33 -30.68 -31.24
N VAL A 148 20.61 -31.22 -32.23
CA VAL A 148 21.07 -32.32 -33.10
C VAL A 148 22.45 -32.08 -33.74
N PRO A 149 22.77 -30.89 -34.27
CA PRO A 149 24.08 -30.61 -34.87
C PRO A 149 25.25 -30.71 -33.89
N TYR A 150 24.98 -30.55 -32.59
CA TYR A 150 25.99 -30.52 -31.53
C TYR A 150 26.16 -31.86 -30.84
N LEU A 151 25.19 -32.77 -30.95
CA LEU A 151 25.22 -34.12 -30.35
C LEU A 151 26.29 -35.02 -31.02
N THR A 152 27.54 -34.77 -30.64
CA THR A 152 28.74 -35.51 -31.04
C THR A 152 29.26 -36.36 -29.87
N PRO A 153 30.18 -37.31 -30.11
CA PRO A 153 30.81 -38.09 -29.03
C PRO A 153 31.57 -37.27 -27.98
N LYS A 154 31.79 -35.97 -28.21
CA LYS A 154 32.45 -35.07 -27.25
C LYS A 154 31.47 -34.35 -26.32
N ILE A 155 30.16 -34.39 -26.59
CA ILE A 155 29.18 -33.81 -25.68
C ILE A 155 29.17 -34.65 -24.40
N ALA A 156 29.57 -34.03 -23.30
CA ALA A 156 29.62 -34.65 -21.98
C ALA A 156 28.47 -34.18 -21.09
N MET A 157 27.85 -33.02 -21.38
CA MET A 157 26.77 -32.47 -20.58
C MET A 157 25.77 -31.68 -21.40
N VAL A 158 24.49 -31.82 -21.04
CA VAL A 158 23.39 -30.97 -21.51
C VAL A 158 22.74 -30.34 -20.29
N LEU A 159 22.84 -29.02 -20.18
CA LEU A 159 22.30 -28.23 -19.08
C LEU A 159 21.01 -27.53 -19.52
N LEU A 160 19.91 -27.85 -18.86
CA LEU A 160 18.58 -27.33 -19.13
C LEU A 160 18.07 -26.50 -17.94
N GLU A 161 17.23 -25.52 -18.22
CA GLU A 161 16.50 -24.72 -17.24
C GLU A 161 15.07 -24.57 -17.76
N THR A 162 14.06 -24.93 -16.96
CA THR A 162 12.65 -24.80 -17.37
C THR A 162 11.72 -24.63 -16.16
N PRO A 163 10.80 -23.66 -16.19
CA PRO A 163 10.79 -22.50 -17.08
C PRO A 163 12.08 -21.68 -16.97
N THR A 164 12.52 -21.04 -18.06
CA THR A 164 13.75 -20.22 -18.05
C THR A 164 13.58 -18.90 -17.30
N ASN A 165 14.68 -18.36 -16.79
CA ASN A 165 14.76 -17.06 -16.14
C ASN A 165 15.45 -16.04 -17.07
N PRO A 166 14.77 -14.97 -17.54
CA PRO A 166 13.50 -14.44 -17.06
C PRO A 166 12.30 -14.57 -18.04
N LEU A 167 12.42 -15.26 -19.17
CA LEU A 167 11.37 -15.32 -20.20
C LEU A 167 10.37 -16.47 -20.03
N LEU A 168 10.59 -17.36 -19.06
CA LEU A 168 9.70 -18.48 -18.75
C LEU A 168 9.52 -19.44 -19.94
N LYS A 169 10.54 -19.56 -20.82
CA LYS A 169 10.53 -20.52 -21.92
C LYS A 169 10.44 -21.95 -21.39
N ILE A 170 9.71 -22.82 -22.09
CA ILE A 170 9.48 -24.21 -21.68
C ILE A 170 10.35 -25.17 -22.47
N VAL A 171 11.01 -26.09 -21.76
CA VAL A 171 11.88 -27.12 -22.35
C VAL A 171 11.23 -28.51 -22.18
N ASP A 172 11.16 -29.29 -23.26
CA ASP A 172 10.69 -30.69 -23.20
C ASP A 172 11.82 -31.61 -22.69
N ILE A 173 11.91 -31.71 -21.36
CA ILE A 173 12.94 -32.49 -20.65
C ILE A 173 12.94 -33.94 -21.13
N ALA A 174 11.76 -34.56 -21.25
CA ALA A 174 11.62 -35.96 -21.64
C ALA A 174 12.13 -36.19 -23.06
N ARG A 175 11.74 -35.32 -24.01
CA ARG A 175 12.13 -35.45 -25.41
C ARG A 175 13.62 -35.22 -25.61
N ILE A 176 14.18 -34.19 -24.98
CA ILE A 176 15.62 -33.90 -25.06
C ILE A 176 16.41 -35.03 -24.40
N SER A 177 16.00 -35.48 -23.22
CA SER A 177 16.71 -36.55 -22.51
C SER A 177 16.79 -37.83 -23.34
N ALA A 178 15.67 -38.27 -23.92
CA ALA A 178 15.64 -39.43 -24.79
C ALA A 178 16.57 -39.27 -26.00
N MET A 179 16.54 -38.11 -26.66
CA MET A 179 17.38 -37.84 -27.83
C MET A 179 18.88 -37.80 -27.49
N VAL A 180 19.23 -37.15 -26.38
CA VAL A 180 20.61 -37.05 -25.90
C VAL A 180 21.14 -38.44 -25.55
N LYS A 181 20.37 -39.25 -24.81
CA LYS A 181 20.77 -40.62 -24.47
C LYS A 181 20.90 -41.54 -25.68
N GLU A 182 20.11 -41.33 -26.73
CA GLU A 182 20.23 -42.09 -27.97
C GLU A 182 21.54 -41.77 -28.73
N LYS A 183 21.92 -40.49 -28.82
CA LYS A 183 23.08 -40.04 -29.63
C LYS A 183 24.39 -39.97 -28.86
N CYS A 184 24.32 -39.65 -27.58
CA CYS A 184 25.44 -39.39 -26.66
C CYS A 184 25.13 -40.05 -25.30
N PRO A 185 25.13 -41.40 -25.19
CA PRO A 185 24.65 -42.11 -24.01
C PRO A 185 25.39 -41.73 -22.70
N ASP A 186 26.67 -41.37 -22.82
CA ASP A 186 27.52 -40.97 -21.69
C ASP A 186 27.29 -39.51 -21.24
N ALA A 187 26.60 -38.69 -22.04
CA ALA A 187 26.33 -37.30 -21.68
C ALA A 187 25.40 -37.23 -20.46
N VAL A 188 25.75 -36.37 -19.51
CA VAL A 188 24.96 -36.11 -18.30
C VAL A 188 23.93 -35.02 -18.58
N ILE A 189 22.66 -35.29 -18.34
CA ILE A 189 21.58 -34.31 -18.47
C ILE A 189 21.34 -33.69 -17.10
N VAL A 190 21.52 -32.37 -17.02
CA VAL A 190 21.40 -31.59 -15.80
C VAL A 190 20.22 -30.63 -15.95
N VAL A 191 19.33 -30.56 -14.97
CA VAL A 191 18.21 -29.60 -14.96
C VAL A 191 18.30 -28.68 -13.74
N ASP A 192 18.29 -27.38 -13.99
CA ASP A 192 17.99 -26.37 -12.96
C ASP A 192 16.48 -26.30 -12.76
N ASN A 193 16.00 -26.74 -11.60
CA ASN A 193 14.57 -26.82 -11.26
C ASN A 193 14.11 -25.68 -10.33
N THR A 194 14.97 -24.67 -10.14
CA THR A 194 14.75 -23.61 -9.13
C THR A 194 13.41 -22.88 -9.31
N MET A 195 12.91 -22.72 -10.55
CA MET A 195 11.65 -22.01 -10.83
C MET A 195 10.40 -22.76 -10.38
N MET A 196 10.47 -24.08 -10.23
CA MET A 196 9.32 -24.93 -9.95
C MET A 196 9.37 -25.56 -8.56
N SER A 197 10.58 -25.81 -8.04
CA SER A 197 10.83 -26.65 -6.86
C SER A 197 10.34 -28.10 -7.07
N PRO A 198 10.77 -29.07 -6.23
CA PRO A 198 10.28 -30.45 -6.33
C PRO A 198 8.77 -30.60 -6.09
N TYR A 199 8.10 -29.56 -5.58
CA TYR A 199 6.65 -29.57 -5.40
C TYR A 199 5.89 -29.56 -6.73
N LEU A 200 6.33 -28.75 -7.69
CA LEU A 200 5.63 -28.56 -8.95
C LEU A 200 6.27 -29.31 -10.11
N GLN A 201 7.55 -29.68 -10.04
CA GLN A 201 8.22 -30.41 -11.11
C GLN A 201 9.34 -31.31 -10.54
N ARG A 202 9.42 -32.55 -11.03
CA ARG A 202 10.46 -33.53 -10.64
C ARG A 202 11.20 -34.03 -11.89
N PRO A 203 12.22 -33.30 -12.39
CA PRO A 203 12.85 -33.61 -13.68
C PRO A 203 13.53 -34.99 -13.77
N LEU A 204 13.93 -35.60 -12.65
CA LEU A 204 14.47 -36.97 -12.63
C LEU A 204 13.46 -37.99 -13.19
N GLU A 205 12.16 -37.77 -12.95
CA GLU A 205 11.07 -38.60 -13.49
C GLU A 205 10.91 -38.45 -15.02
N HIS A 206 11.54 -37.43 -15.60
CA HIS A 206 11.51 -37.10 -17.03
C HIS A 206 12.86 -37.34 -17.73
N GLY A 207 13.78 -38.09 -17.11
CA GLY A 207 15.02 -38.55 -17.76
C GLY A 207 16.26 -37.69 -17.50
N ALA A 208 16.18 -36.67 -16.63
CA ALA A 208 17.37 -35.99 -16.15
C ALA A 208 18.26 -36.94 -15.31
N ASP A 209 19.58 -36.79 -15.39
CA ASP A 209 20.52 -37.53 -14.54
C ASP A 209 20.76 -36.80 -13.21
N ILE A 210 20.82 -35.47 -13.25
CA ILE A 210 21.07 -34.59 -12.10
C ILE A 210 20.04 -33.45 -12.14
N VAL A 211 19.48 -33.13 -10.99
CA VAL A 211 18.68 -31.92 -10.78
C VAL A 211 19.33 -31.08 -9.71
N TYR A 212 19.33 -29.76 -9.89
CA TYR A 212 19.70 -28.87 -8.80
C TYR A 212 18.70 -27.73 -8.62
N ASP A 213 18.61 -27.26 -7.39
CA ASP A 213 17.80 -26.12 -6.98
C ASP A 213 18.68 -25.13 -6.24
N SER A 214 18.56 -23.84 -6.57
CA SER A 214 18.97 -22.78 -5.66
C SER A 214 18.00 -22.75 -4.48
N ALA A 215 18.31 -23.52 -3.43
CA ALA A 215 17.48 -23.63 -2.24
C ALA A 215 17.28 -22.31 -1.46
N THR A 216 18.08 -21.28 -1.77
CA THR A 216 17.81 -19.87 -1.43
C THR A 216 16.39 -19.39 -1.81
N LYS A 217 15.75 -20.02 -2.81
CA LYS A 217 14.46 -19.57 -3.37
C LYS A 217 13.29 -20.28 -2.68
N TYR A 218 12.45 -21.01 -3.40
CA TYR A 218 11.23 -21.63 -2.87
C TYR A 218 11.47 -22.63 -1.74
N LEU A 219 12.58 -23.38 -1.75
CA LEU A 219 12.88 -24.35 -0.68
C LEU A 219 13.07 -23.67 0.67
N SER A 220 13.86 -22.59 0.76
CA SER A 220 13.92 -21.74 1.95
C SER A 220 12.61 -20.97 2.14
N GLY A 221 12.24 -20.11 1.18
CA GLY A 221 11.01 -19.33 1.20
C GLY A 221 11.04 -18.05 2.04
N HIS A 222 12.15 -17.69 2.69
CA HIS A 222 12.14 -16.64 3.73
C HIS A 222 13.23 -15.56 3.61
N HIS A 223 14.01 -15.53 2.51
CA HIS A 223 15.10 -14.56 2.29
C HIS A 223 16.18 -14.48 3.39
N ASP A 224 16.36 -15.56 4.15
CA ASP A 224 17.21 -15.58 5.35
C ASP A 224 18.42 -16.52 5.24
N LEU A 225 18.58 -17.24 4.13
CA LEU A 225 19.70 -18.15 3.90
C LEU A 225 20.08 -18.26 2.42
N MET A 226 21.34 -18.60 2.15
CA MET A 226 21.78 -19.10 0.85
C MET A 226 22.05 -20.60 0.93
N ALA A 227 21.52 -21.35 -0.01
CA ALA A 227 21.75 -22.79 -0.11
C ALA A 227 21.54 -23.28 -1.53
N GLY A 228 22.09 -24.44 -1.81
CA GLY A 228 21.85 -25.22 -3.02
C GLY A 228 21.57 -26.67 -2.66
N ILE A 229 20.72 -27.32 -3.44
CA ILE A 229 20.48 -28.76 -3.38
C ILE A 229 20.85 -29.37 -4.72
N ILE A 230 21.51 -30.52 -4.70
CA ILE A 230 21.74 -31.39 -5.86
C ILE A 230 21.03 -32.72 -5.59
N THR A 231 20.26 -33.25 -6.53
CA THR A 231 19.62 -34.57 -6.44
C THR A 231 19.94 -35.42 -7.67
N CYS A 232 20.06 -36.74 -7.48
CA CYS A 232 20.28 -37.70 -8.57
C CYS A 232 19.90 -39.12 -8.13
N ASN A 233 19.67 -40.01 -9.10
CA ASN A 233 19.38 -41.43 -8.85
C ASN A 233 20.58 -42.36 -9.09
N ARG A 234 21.62 -41.84 -9.75
CA ARG A 234 22.78 -42.61 -10.19
C ARG A 234 23.87 -42.63 -9.12
N ASP A 235 24.17 -43.80 -8.58
CA ASP A 235 25.21 -44.01 -7.57
C ASP A 235 26.60 -43.53 -8.01
N ASP A 236 26.93 -43.68 -9.30
CA ASP A 236 28.22 -43.27 -9.86
C ASP A 236 28.37 -41.74 -9.86
N LEU A 237 27.28 -41.00 -10.15
CA LEU A 237 27.25 -39.54 -10.07
C LEU A 237 27.23 -39.07 -8.61
N ALA A 238 26.42 -39.71 -7.76
CA ALA A 238 26.33 -39.41 -6.33
C ALA A 238 27.69 -39.50 -5.64
N LYS A 239 28.47 -40.55 -5.92
CA LYS A 239 29.84 -40.73 -5.39
C LYS A 239 30.78 -39.61 -5.84
N GLN A 240 30.72 -39.20 -7.12
CA GLN A 240 31.53 -38.11 -7.65
C GLN A 240 31.16 -36.77 -7.00
N ILE A 241 29.86 -36.47 -6.87
CA ILE A 241 29.35 -35.25 -6.25
C ILE A 241 29.76 -35.18 -4.78
N ALA A 242 29.55 -36.25 -4.00
CA ALA A 242 29.93 -36.32 -2.60
C ALA A 242 31.45 -36.12 -2.40
N PHE A 243 32.25 -36.78 -3.24
CA PHE A 243 33.70 -36.60 -3.23
C PHE A 243 34.07 -35.13 -3.49
N MET A 244 33.51 -34.52 -4.54
CA MET A 244 33.82 -33.14 -4.88
C MET A 244 33.40 -32.16 -3.78
N ILE A 245 32.19 -32.28 -3.22
CA ILE A 245 31.71 -31.44 -2.09
C ILE A 245 32.71 -31.48 -0.93
N ASN A 246 33.15 -32.68 -0.55
CA ASN A 246 34.09 -32.86 0.55
C ASN A 246 35.46 -32.25 0.22
N SER A 247 35.96 -32.49 -1.01
CA SER A 247 37.27 -32.02 -1.48
C SER A 247 37.35 -30.50 -1.58
N VAL A 248 36.30 -29.82 -2.07
CA VAL A 248 36.27 -28.35 -2.14
C VAL A 248 35.82 -27.71 -0.82
N GLY A 249 35.21 -28.50 0.07
CA GLY A 249 34.74 -28.04 1.37
C GLY A 249 33.45 -27.22 1.32
N ASN A 250 32.53 -27.55 0.41
CA ASN A 250 31.33 -26.76 0.14
C ASN A 250 30.03 -27.45 0.60
N GLY A 251 30.07 -28.15 1.73
CA GLY A 251 28.86 -28.65 2.37
C GLY A 251 28.10 -27.51 3.07
N LEU A 252 26.76 -27.56 3.07
CA LEU A 252 25.94 -26.56 3.76
C LEU A 252 26.22 -26.57 5.28
N SER A 253 26.19 -25.38 5.90
CA SER A 253 26.42 -25.24 7.33
C SER A 253 25.31 -25.93 8.14
N PRO A 254 25.57 -26.44 9.37
CA PRO A 254 24.53 -27.10 10.17
C PRO A 254 23.34 -26.18 10.50
N PHE A 255 23.60 -24.89 10.72
CA PHE A 255 22.54 -23.92 11.02
C PHE A 255 21.67 -23.62 9.79
N ASP A 256 22.28 -23.38 8.63
CA ASP A 256 21.53 -23.17 7.39
C ASP A 256 20.78 -24.45 6.97
N SER A 257 21.33 -25.63 7.26
CA SER A 257 20.65 -26.90 7.04
C SER A 257 19.36 -27.00 7.86
N PHE A 258 19.40 -26.54 9.12
CA PHE A 258 18.23 -26.46 9.97
C PHE A 258 17.20 -25.42 9.47
N LEU A 259 17.65 -24.22 9.07
CA LEU A 259 16.75 -23.20 8.53
C LEU A 259 16.08 -23.68 7.24
N LEU A 260 16.81 -24.36 6.36
CA LEU A 260 16.27 -24.91 5.14
C LEU A 260 15.26 -26.03 5.42
N LEU A 261 15.55 -26.95 6.36
CA LEU A 261 14.57 -27.93 6.86
C LEU A 261 13.29 -27.24 7.35
N ARG A 262 13.40 -26.13 8.09
CA ARG A 262 12.25 -25.35 8.57
C ARG A 262 11.46 -24.75 7.41
N GLY A 263 12.12 -24.20 6.40
CA GLY A 263 11.50 -23.60 5.21
C GLY A 263 10.74 -24.61 4.35
N VAL A 264 11.33 -25.79 4.13
CA VAL A 264 10.73 -26.86 3.30
C VAL A 264 9.40 -27.36 3.86
N LYS A 265 9.24 -27.36 5.20
CA LYS A 265 7.99 -27.79 5.86
C LYS A 265 6.75 -26.98 5.44
N THR A 266 6.93 -25.75 4.99
CA THR A 266 5.83 -24.89 4.52
C THR A 266 5.80 -24.75 3.00
N LEU A 267 6.62 -25.51 2.25
CA LEU A 267 6.74 -25.40 0.80
C LEU A 267 5.39 -25.54 0.09
N ALA A 268 4.64 -26.62 0.35
CA ALA A 268 3.38 -26.89 -0.32
C ALA A 268 2.36 -25.75 -0.13
N VAL A 269 2.13 -25.30 1.11
CA VAL A 269 1.16 -24.24 1.41
C VAL A 269 1.57 -22.88 0.84
N ARG A 270 2.88 -22.59 0.80
CA ARG A 270 3.40 -21.37 0.17
C ARG A 270 3.18 -21.44 -1.33
N MET A 271 3.59 -22.53 -1.98
CA MET A 271 3.47 -22.68 -3.43
C MET A 271 2.03 -22.65 -3.93
N ASP A 272 1.08 -23.30 -3.23
CA ASP A 272 -0.34 -23.24 -3.58
C ASP A 272 -0.89 -21.81 -3.57
N ARG A 273 -0.53 -21.02 -2.56
CA ARG A 273 -0.90 -19.60 -2.49
C ARG A 273 -0.20 -18.78 -3.57
N GLN A 274 1.11 -18.95 -3.73
CA GLN A 274 1.89 -18.19 -4.70
C GLN A 274 1.44 -18.43 -6.14
N GLN A 275 1.17 -19.70 -6.53
CA GLN A 275 0.72 -20.01 -7.89
C GLN A 275 -0.71 -19.51 -8.16
N SER A 276 -1.60 -19.56 -7.16
CA SER A 276 -2.97 -19.05 -7.32
C SER A 276 -2.97 -17.53 -7.45
N SER A 277 -2.22 -16.80 -6.62
CA SER A 277 -2.03 -15.35 -6.76
C SER A 277 -1.36 -14.97 -8.09
N ALA A 278 -0.33 -15.71 -8.52
CA ALA A 278 0.37 -15.46 -9.78
C ALA A 278 -0.54 -15.59 -11.00
N MET A 279 -1.45 -16.57 -11.01
CA MET A 279 -2.45 -16.71 -12.07
C MET A 279 -3.33 -15.46 -12.19
N VAL A 280 -3.80 -14.89 -11.08
CA VAL A 280 -4.64 -13.68 -11.11
C VAL A 280 -3.85 -12.48 -11.65
N VAL A 281 -2.61 -12.30 -11.21
CA VAL A 281 -1.72 -11.23 -11.72
C VAL A 281 -1.44 -11.40 -13.22
N ALA A 282 -1.16 -12.63 -13.67
CA ALA A 282 -0.92 -12.91 -15.09
C ALA A 282 -2.17 -12.67 -15.95
N GLN A 283 -3.36 -13.05 -15.45
CA GLN A 283 -4.63 -12.79 -16.14
C GLN A 283 -4.91 -11.31 -16.27
N LEU A 284 -4.68 -10.51 -15.21
CA LEU A 284 -4.80 -9.06 -15.27
C LEU A 284 -3.90 -8.47 -16.37
N LEU A 285 -2.60 -8.79 -16.36
CA LEU A 285 -1.64 -8.25 -17.33
C LEU A 285 -1.98 -8.67 -18.77
N SER A 286 -2.38 -9.92 -18.96
CA SER A 286 -2.83 -10.44 -20.25
C SER A 286 -4.13 -9.77 -20.72
N HIS A 287 -5.09 -9.51 -19.82
CA HIS A 287 -6.35 -8.83 -20.12
C HIS A 287 -6.13 -7.37 -20.52
N LEU A 288 -5.18 -6.71 -19.87
CA LEU A 288 -4.70 -5.38 -20.25
C LEU A 288 -3.93 -5.40 -21.58
N GLY A 289 -3.65 -6.57 -22.15
CA GLY A 289 -2.99 -6.70 -23.45
C GLY A 289 -1.47 -6.49 -23.41
N PHE A 290 -0.82 -6.60 -22.25
CA PHE A 290 0.63 -6.74 -22.18
C PHE A 290 1.07 -8.10 -22.72
N VAL A 291 2.26 -8.18 -23.33
CA VAL A 291 2.87 -9.47 -23.67
C VAL A 291 3.32 -10.09 -22.36
N THR A 292 2.57 -11.07 -21.86
CA THR A 292 2.81 -11.70 -20.55
C THR A 292 3.31 -13.13 -20.71
N HIS A 293 4.45 -13.41 -20.11
CA HIS A 293 5.10 -14.72 -20.05
C HIS A 293 4.76 -15.39 -18.72
N TYR A 294 3.75 -16.25 -18.76
CA TYR A 294 3.41 -17.14 -17.65
C TYR A 294 2.88 -18.48 -18.18
N PRO A 295 3.45 -19.63 -17.77
CA PRO A 295 3.09 -20.94 -18.33
C PRO A 295 1.59 -21.29 -18.24
N GLY A 296 0.88 -20.71 -17.26
CA GLY A 296 -0.55 -20.93 -17.05
C GLY A 296 -1.49 -20.19 -18.01
N LEU A 297 -1.00 -19.24 -18.80
CA LEU A 297 -1.84 -18.49 -19.75
C LEU A 297 -2.18 -19.34 -20.99
N PRO A 298 -3.40 -19.23 -21.57
CA PRO A 298 -3.83 -20.05 -22.73
C PRO A 298 -2.89 -20.04 -23.93
N ASN A 299 -2.25 -18.90 -24.20
CA ASN A 299 -1.43 -18.70 -25.39
C ASN A 299 0.08 -18.79 -25.11
N HIS A 300 0.49 -19.28 -23.94
CA HIS A 300 1.91 -19.39 -23.61
C HIS A 300 2.61 -20.47 -24.47
N PRO A 301 3.71 -20.15 -25.18
CA PRO A 301 4.46 -21.13 -25.94
C PRO A 301 4.93 -22.30 -25.06
N GLY A 302 4.70 -23.53 -25.51
CA GLY A 302 5.08 -24.73 -24.76
C GLY A 302 4.22 -25.06 -23.54
N ARG A 303 3.07 -24.40 -23.33
CA ARG A 303 2.14 -24.72 -22.23
C ARG A 303 1.75 -26.19 -22.15
N GLU A 304 1.41 -26.82 -23.28
CA GLU A 304 1.06 -28.25 -23.32
C GLU A 304 2.23 -29.16 -22.92
N ILE A 305 3.47 -28.71 -23.16
CA ILE A 305 4.66 -29.41 -22.67
C ILE A 305 4.73 -29.25 -21.16
N HIS A 306 4.62 -28.01 -20.66
CA HIS A 306 4.66 -27.69 -19.23
C HIS A 306 3.64 -28.50 -18.42
N GLU A 307 2.37 -28.54 -18.85
CA GLU A 307 1.30 -29.30 -18.19
C GLU A 307 1.55 -30.82 -18.17
N ARG A 308 2.41 -31.36 -19.05
CA ARG A 308 2.80 -32.77 -19.04
C ARG A 308 3.94 -33.08 -18.06
N ILE A 309 4.76 -32.09 -17.71
CA ILE A 309 5.98 -32.26 -16.92
C ILE A 309 5.96 -31.50 -15.60
N ALA A 310 4.85 -30.85 -15.26
CA ALA A 310 4.69 -30.09 -14.03
C ALA A 310 3.25 -30.15 -13.49
N ASP A 311 3.12 -30.19 -12.16
CA ASP A 311 1.85 -30.23 -11.42
C ASP A 311 1.26 -28.83 -11.16
N GLY A 312 1.92 -27.76 -11.63
CA GLY A 312 1.46 -26.38 -11.53
C GLY A 312 2.32 -25.43 -12.35
N TYR A 313 1.95 -24.15 -12.42
CA TYR A 313 2.56 -23.16 -13.32
C TYR A 313 3.67 -22.30 -12.68
N GLY A 314 3.89 -22.46 -11.37
CA GLY A 314 4.86 -21.65 -10.62
C GLY A 314 4.31 -20.25 -10.28
N ALA A 315 5.20 -19.40 -9.74
CA ALA A 315 4.83 -18.08 -9.22
C ALA A 315 5.77 -16.95 -9.68
N VAL A 316 6.58 -17.22 -10.70
CA VAL A 316 7.31 -16.19 -11.43
C VAL A 316 6.61 -15.97 -12.75
N LEU A 317 6.41 -14.71 -13.11
CA LEU A 317 5.96 -14.30 -14.43
C LEU A 317 6.75 -13.07 -14.88
N SER A 318 6.73 -12.79 -16.17
CA SER A 318 7.28 -11.55 -16.71
C SER A 318 6.36 -10.95 -17.76
N PHE A 319 6.51 -9.66 -18.04
CA PHE A 319 5.77 -9.00 -19.09
C PHE A 319 6.58 -7.88 -19.73
N GLU A 320 6.28 -7.61 -20.99
CA GLU A 320 6.91 -6.56 -21.79
C GLU A 320 5.97 -5.37 -21.93
N THR A 321 6.51 -4.16 -21.80
CA THR A 321 5.75 -2.91 -21.85
C THR A 321 5.83 -2.25 -23.23
N GLY A 322 6.83 -2.61 -24.04
CA GLY A 322 7.24 -1.98 -25.28
C GLY A 322 8.19 -0.79 -25.09
N ASP A 323 8.45 -0.36 -23.86
CA ASP A 323 9.24 0.83 -23.53
C ASP A 323 10.00 0.67 -22.20
N LYS A 324 11.33 0.75 -22.27
CA LYS A 324 12.20 0.65 -21.10
C LYS A 324 11.92 1.75 -20.08
N GLU A 325 11.74 3.00 -20.51
CA GLU A 325 11.49 4.09 -19.58
C GLU A 325 10.11 3.95 -18.91
N LEU A 326 9.12 3.40 -19.63
CA LEU A 326 7.83 3.03 -19.05
C LEU A 326 8.00 1.95 -17.99
N SER A 327 8.81 0.93 -18.26
CA SER A 327 9.09 -0.13 -17.28
C SER A 327 9.75 0.41 -16.02
N GLU A 328 10.73 1.30 -16.14
CA GLU A 328 11.37 1.95 -14.99
C GLU A 328 10.36 2.74 -14.15
N ARG A 329 9.42 3.45 -14.79
CA ARG A 329 8.34 4.17 -14.09
C ARG A 329 7.39 3.21 -13.37
N ILE A 330 6.96 2.12 -14.01
CA ILE A 330 6.08 1.11 -13.39
C ILE A 330 6.77 0.53 -12.16
N VAL A 331 8.02 0.07 -12.30
CA VAL A 331 8.77 -0.54 -11.19
C VAL A 331 9.00 0.45 -10.05
N GLY A 332 9.28 1.73 -10.34
CA GLY A 332 9.46 2.75 -9.30
C GLY A 332 8.15 3.20 -8.61
N ALA A 333 6.99 2.91 -9.20
CA ALA A 333 5.70 3.34 -8.71
C ALA A 333 5.04 2.36 -7.72
N THR A 334 5.47 1.09 -7.66
CA THR A 334 4.94 0.12 -6.70
C THR A 334 5.28 0.47 -5.25
N ARG A 335 4.45 0.03 -4.30
CA ARG A 335 4.63 0.24 -2.86
C ARG A 335 4.67 -1.07 -2.08
N LEU A 336 3.92 -2.07 -2.52
CA LEU A 336 3.89 -3.41 -1.95
C LEU A 336 4.93 -4.32 -2.61
N TRP A 337 5.11 -4.22 -3.93
CA TRP A 337 6.14 -4.99 -4.63
C TRP A 337 7.54 -4.47 -4.29
N GLY A 338 8.31 -5.30 -3.58
CA GLY A 338 9.69 -4.96 -3.22
C GLY A 338 10.60 -4.93 -4.46
N ILE A 339 11.25 -3.80 -4.71
CA ILE A 339 12.24 -3.67 -5.80
C ILE A 339 13.51 -4.41 -5.38
N SER A 340 13.65 -5.67 -5.80
CA SER A 340 14.81 -6.49 -5.45
C SER A 340 15.08 -7.57 -6.49
N VAL A 341 16.33 -8.01 -6.55
CA VAL A 341 16.71 -9.24 -7.24
C VAL A 341 16.33 -10.45 -6.39
N SER A 342 16.36 -11.66 -6.98
CA SER A 342 15.85 -12.92 -6.39
C SER A 342 14.35 -13.17 -6.62
N PHE A 343 13.83 -14.27 -6.05
CA PHE A 343 12.44 -14.73 -6.12
C PHE A 343 12.20 -15.89 -5.12
N GLY A 344 10.94 -16.31 -4.99
CA GLY A 344 10.57 -17.52 -4.25
C GLY A 344 10.44 -17.37 -2.74
N CYS A 345 10.34 -16.13 -2.25
CA CYS A 345 10.04 -15.82 -0.86
C CYS A 345 8.54 -15.58 -0.65
N VAL A 346 8.14 -15.46 0.61
CA VAL A 346 6.79 -15.09 1.04
C VAL A 346 6.39 -13.66 0.65
N ASN A 347 7.35 -12.75 0.43
CA ASN A 347 7.09 -11.39 -0.04
C ASN A 347 7.22 -11.27 -1.57
N SER A 348 6.35 -10.47 -2.16
CA SER A 348 6.29 -10.19 -3.59
C SER A 348 7.41 -9.23 -4.03
N LEU A 349 8.05 -9.54 -5.15
CA LEU A 349 9.15 -8.74 -5.71
C LEU A 349 8.88 -8.32 -7.16
N ILE A 350 9.36 -7.15 -7.53
CA ILE A 350 9.36 -6.62 -8.90
C ILE A 350 10.79 -6.24 -9.30
N SER A 351 11.17 -6.52 -10.54
CA SER A 351 12.52 -6.22 -11.04
C SER A 351 12.57 -6.05 -12.55
N MET A 352 13.56 -5.31 -13.05
CA MET A 352 13.90 -5.26 -14.48
C MET A 352 15.18 -6.08 -14.71
N PRO A 353 15.10 -7.29 -15.33
CA PRO A 353 16.26 -8.16 -15.48
C PRO A 353 17.45 -7.50 -16.17
N CYS A 354 17.25 -6.79 -17.28
CA CYS A 354 18.33 -6.17 -18.07
C CYS A 354 19.04 -5.01 -17.35
N VAL A 355 18.38 -4.33 -16.41
CA VAL A 355 18.94 -3.22 -15.62
C VAL A 355 19.52 -3.69 -14.28
N MET A 356 19.05 -4.84 -13.78
CA MET A 356 19.44 -5.37 -12.47
C MET A 356 20.21 -6.68 -12.60
N SER A 357 19.53 -7.83 -12.63
CA SER A 357 20.15 -9.16 -12.50
C SER A 357 21.02 -9.59 -13.70
N HIS A 358 20.74 -9.06 -14.89
CA HIS A 358 21.42 -9.37 -16.15
C HIS A 358 22.23 -8.18 -16.68
N ALA A 359 22.40 -7.11 -15.88
CA ALA A 359 23.17 -5.91 -16.26
C ALA A 359 24.63 -6.22 -16.64
N SER A 360 25.21 -7.29 -16.08
CA SER A 360 26.58 -7.73 -16.36
C SER A 360 26.78 -8.40 -17.73
N ILE A 361 25.73 -8.74 -18.46
CA ILE A 361 25.80 -9.22 -19.85
C ILE A 361 25.85 -7.98 -20.75
N ASP A 362 26.78 -7.88 -21.70
CA ASP A 362 26.86 -6.69 -22.56
C ASP A 362 25.59 -6.53 -23.45
N PRO A 363 25.21 -5.29 -23.83
CA PRO A 363 23.99 -5.04 -24.58
C PRO A 363 23.89 -5.79 -25.91
N ALA A 364 25.01 -6.00 -26.62
CA ALA A 364 25.00 -6.73 -27.88
C ALA A 364 24.69 -8.21 -27.67
N THR A 365 25.25 -8.83 -26.62
CA THR A 365 24.91 -10.20 -26.23
C THR A 365 23.46 -10.32 -25.74
N ARG A 366 22.92 -9.34 -25.01
CA ARG A 366 21.49 -9.35 -24.60
C ARG A 366 20.56 -9.29 -25.81
N ALA A 367 20.84 -8.39 -26.76
CA ALA A 367 20.08 -8.26 -28.00
C ALA A 367 20.16 -9.53 -28.86
N ALA A 368 21.34 -10.14 -28.98
CA ALA A 368 21.53 -11.40 -29.72
C ALA A 368 20.74 -12.58 -29.11
N ARG A 369 20.44 -12.53 -27.80
CA ARG A 369 19.63 -13.53 -27.08
C ARG A 369 18.14 -13.23 -27.06
N GLY A 370 17.72 -12.09 -27.63
CA GLY A 370 16.33 -11.67 -27.61
C GLY A 370 15.83 -11.33 -26.21
N LEU A 371 16.69 -10.85 -25.29
CA LEU A 371 16.26 -10.36 -23.97
C LEU A 371 15.71 -8.93 -24.11
N PRO A 372 14.40 -8.69 -23.90
CA PRO A 372 13.82 -7.36 -24.01
C PRO A 372 14.32 -6.42 -22.90
N GLU A 373 14.75 -5.21 -23.25
CA GLU A 373 15.25 -4.21 -22.27
C GLU A 373 14.12 -3.65 -21.39
N ASP A 374 12.88 -3.75 -21.87
CA ASP A 374 11.65 -3.30 -21.23
C ASP A 374 10.97 -4.40 -20.39
N LEU A 375 11.56 -5.60 -20.30
CA LEU A 375 11.00 -6.72 -19.55
C LEU A 375 10.92 -6.40 -18.05
N ILE A 376 9.73 -6.57 -17.48
CA ILE A 376 9.51 -6.58 -16.03
C ILE A 376 9.28 -8.02 -15.58
N ARG A 377 9.97 -8.44 -14.52
CA ARG A 377 9.75 -9.74 -13.87
C ARG A 377 9.11 -9.54 -12.51
N LEU A 378 8.01 -10.26 -12.29
CA LEU A 378 7.26 -10.31 -11.03
C LEU A 378 7.44 -11.67 -10.38
N CYS A 379 7.73 -11.66 -9.09
CA CYS A 379 7.89 -12.84 -8.25
C CYS A 379 6.81 -12.77 -7.18
N VAL A 380 5.75 -13.56 -7.32
CA VAL A 380 4.55 -13.41 -6.49
C VAL A 380 4.72 -14.14 -5.15
N GLY A 381 4.47 -13.43 -4.06
CA GLY A 381 4.50 -13.89 -2.69
C GLY A 381 3.16 -14.46 -2.22
N ILE A 382 2.95 -14.48 -0.89
CA ILE A 382 1.73 -15.00 -0.25
C ILE A 382 0.82 -13.91 0.31
N GLU A 383 1.05 -12.65 -0.06
CA GLU A 383 0.15 -11.55 0.27
C GLU A 383 -1.27 -11.78 -0.28
N ASP A 384 -2.20 -10.93 0.14
CA ASP A 384 -3.54 -10.95 -0.45
C ASP A 384 -3.43 -10.56 -1.95
N PRO A 385 -3.96 -11.39 -2.87
CA PRO A 385 -3.86 -11.11 -4.30
C PRO A 385 -4.57 -9.81 -4.69
N ALA A 386 -5.60 -9.37 -3.95
CA ALA A 386 -6.27 -8.10 -4.23
C ALA A 386 -5.33 -6.90 -3.99
N ASP A 387 -4.54 -6.93 -2.91
CA ASP A 387 -3.59 -5.88 -2.59
C ASP A 387 -2.44 -5.83 -3.62
N LEU A 388 -1.98 -7.00 -4.07
CA LEU A 388 -0.96 -7.10 -5.13
C LEU A 388 -1.44 -6.53 -6.46
N ILE A 389 -2.69 -6.80 -6.82
CA ILE A 389 -3.35 -6.28 -8.02
C ILE A 389 -3.54 -4.77 -7.91
N ASP A 390 -4.06 -4.29 -6.79
CA ASP A 390 -4.31 -2.87 -6.57
C ASP A 390 -3.02 -2.05 -6.68
N ASP A 391 -1.94 -2.47 -5.99
CA ASP A 391 -0.64 -1.79 -6.07
C ASP A 391 -0.06 -1.82 -7.50
N LEU A 392 -0.19 -2.95 -8.20
CA LEU A 392 0.29 -3.07 -9.59
C LEU A 392 -0.53 -2.21 -10.55
N GLN A 393 -1.86 -2.16 -10.41
CA GLN A 393 -2.74 -1.31 -11.22
C GLN A 393 -2.44 0.17 -10.99
N HIS A 394 -2.30 0.60 -9.73
CA HIS A 394 -1.89 1.96 -9.41
C HIS A 394 -0.51 2.30 -10.01
N ALA A 395 0.46 1.39 -9.92
CA ALA A 395 1.77 1.59 -10.55
C ALA A 395 1.68 1.71 -12.08
N LEU A 396 0.84 0.90 -12.73
CA LEU A 396 0.60 0.96 -14.18
C LEU A 396 -0.11 2.26 -14.60
N VAL A 397 -1.08 2.74 -13.82
CA VAL A 397 -1.77 4.02 -14.07
C VAL A 397 -0.79 5.19 -13.89
N ASN A 398 -0.06 5.23 -12.77
CA ASN A 398 0.88 6.30 -12.45
C ASN A 398 2.03 6.40 -13.47
N ALA A 399 2.45 5.27 -14.04
CA ALA A 399 3.47 5.24 -15.08
C ALA A 399 2.96 5.67 -16.47
N GLY A 400 1.64 5.79 -16.65
CA GLY A 400 0.98 6.07 -17.93
C GLY A 400 0.86 4.84 -18.84
N ALA A 401 0.83 3.63 -18.27
CA ALA A 401 0.74 2.38 -19.04
C ALA A 401 -0.71 1.97 -19.35
N ILE A 402 -1.63 2.28 -18.43
CA ILE A 402 -3.07 1.97 -18.54
C ILE A 402 -3.90 3.17 -18.11
N THR A 403 -5.15 3.21 -18.54
CA THR A 403 -6.16 4.19 -18.09
C THR A 403 -7.50 3.51 -17.85
N PHE A 404 -8.38 4.13 -17.08
CA PHE A 404 -9.71 3.59 -16.83
C PHE A 404 -10.71 4.14 -17.87
N ALA A 405 -11.19 3.27 -18.77
CA ALA A 405 -12.14 3.62 -19.82
C ALA A 405 -13.19 2.52 -20.00
N ALA A 406 -14.45 2.88 -20.29
CA ALA A 406 -15.54 1.93 -20.52
C ALA A 406 -15.76 0.89 -19.39
N ASN A 407 -15.62 1.32 -18.13
CA ASN A 407 -15.73 0.49 -16.92
C ASN A 407 -14.66 -0.60 -16.76
N ASP A 408 -13.54 -0.49 -17.48
CA ASP A 408 -12.42 -1.40 -17.35
C ASP A 408 -11.10 -0.62 -17.46
N TYR A 409 -10.01 -1.24 -17.05
CA TYR A 409 -8.68 -0.73 -17.36
C TYR A 409 -8.29 -1.15 -18.77
N VAL A 410 -7.78 -0.19 -19.55
CA VAL A 410 -7.33 -0.42 -20.92
C VAL A 410 -5.89 0.06 -21.08
N ARG A 411 -5.08 -0.69 -21.84
CA ARG A 411 -3.69 -0.32 -22.13
C ARG A 411 -3.62 0.84 -23.11
N LEU A 412 -2.73 1.78 -22.81
CA LEU A 412 -2.41 2.89 -23.70
C LEU A 412 -1.36 2.41 -24.73
N PRO A 413 -1.64 2.50 -26.04
CA PRO A 413 -0.68 2.06 -27.06
C PRO A 413 0.48 3.04 -27.18
N ASN A 414 1.63 2.66 -26.59
CA ASN A 414 2.87 3.45 -26.45
C ASN A 414 2.71 4.76 -25.64
N PRO A 415 3.77 5.25 -24.98
CA PRO A 415 3.74 6.56 -24.34
C PRO A 415 3.71 7.60 -25.44
N ILE A 416 2.50 7.93 -25.88
CA ILE A 416 2.23 9.15 -26.59
C ILE A 416 2.74 10.24 -25.66
N SER A 417 3.89 10.84 -26.01
CA SER A 417 4.42 12.04 -25.36
C SER A 417 3.24 12.94 -25.04
N ARG A 418 3.16 13.48 -23.81
CA ARG A 418 2.14 14.45 -23.36
C ARG A 418 1.86 15.59 -24.37
N ALA A 419 2.72 15.76 -25.38
CA ALA A 419 2.54 16.61 -26.54
C ALA A 419 1.46 16.17 -27.56
N VAL A 420 1.08 14.89 -27.66
CA VAL A 420 0.09 14.38 -28.64
C VAL A 420 -1.28 14.09 -28.00
N GLU A 421 -1.34 13.87 -26.68
CA GLU A 421 -2.60 14.01 -25.92
C GLU A 421 -3.18 15.44 -26.06
N LYS A 422 -2.30 16.44 -26.19
CA LYS A 422 -2.64 17.83 -26.57
C LYS A 422 -3.25 17.99 -27.98
N LEU A 423 -3.12 17.00 -28.86
CA LEU A 423 -3.61 17.05 -30.24
C LEU A 423 -4.87 16.18 -30.45
N ALA A 424 -5.00 15.05 -29.75
CA ALA A 424 -6.19 14.20 -29.83
C ALA A 424 -7.43 14.80 -29.12
N LEU A 425 -7.22 15.73 -28.18
CA LEU A 425 -8.28 16.53 -27.55
C LEU A 425 -8.80 17.68 -28.44
N ASN A 426 -8.29 17.84 -29.66
CA ASN A 426 -8.67 18.89 -30.61
C ASN A 426 -9.42 18.37 -31.85
N ASP A 427 -9.96 17.14 -31.85
CA ASP A 427 -10.88 16.69 -32.91
C ASP A 427 -12.32 17.19 -32.61
N PRO A 428 -12.91 18.06 -33.44
CA PRO A 428 -14.26 18.62 -33.21
C PRO A 428 -15.41 17.60 -33.36
N HIS A 429 -15.14 16.32 -33.66
CA HIS A 429 -16.17 15.36 -34.05
C HIS A 429 -16.57 14.28 -33.02
N THR A 430 -16.10 14.33 -31.76
CA THR A 430 -16.57 13.43 -30.68
C THR A 430 -17.59 14.07 -29.73
N ASN A 431 -18.21 15.19 -30.11
CA ASN A 431 -19.22 15.90 -29.34
C ASN A 431 -20.63 15.28 -29.43
N ALA A 432 -20.74 13.97 -29.18
CA ALA A 432 -22.03 13.30 -29.03
C ALA A 432 -22.10 12.53 -27.69
N THR A 433 -22.85 13.12 -26.75
CA THR A 433 -23.39 12.54 -25.50
C THR A 433 -22.43 12.30 -24.32
N ARG A 434 -21.92 13.39 -23.70
CA ARG A 434 -21.68 13.38 -22.24
C ARG A 434 -23.05 13.53 -21.55
N ALA A 435 -23.53 12.46 -20.91
CA ALA A 435 -24.80 12.48 -20.18
C ALA A 435 -24.72 13.45 -18.99
N GLN A 436 -25.70 14.35 -18.87
CA GLN A 436 -25.82 15.29 -17.76
C GLN A 436 -26.03 14.51 -16.45
N GLU A 437 -25.10 14.66 -15.50
CA GLU A 437 -25.07 13.88 -14.26
C GLU A 437 -26.15 14.39 -13.27
N ASN A 438 -27.24 13.65 -13.14
CA ASN A 438 -28.38 13.97 -12.27
C ASN A 438 -28.16 13.61 -10.78
N ARG A 439 -26.91 13.48 -10.32
CA ARG A 439 -26.60 12.98 -8.97
C ARG A 439 -26.43 14.11 -7.95
N GLU A 440 -26.89 13.86 -6.73
CA GLU A 440 -26.59 14.69 -5.56
C GLU A 440 -25.28 14.21 -4.94
N TRP A 441 -24.37 15.15 -4.63
CA TRP A 441 -23.14 14.85 -3.90
C TRP A 441 -23.22 15.42 -2.50
N PHE A 442 -23.02 14.56 -1.49
CA PHE A 442 -22.95 14.99 -0.10
C PHE A 442 -21.51 14.81 0.41
N VAL A 443 -20.85 15.92 0.73
CA VAL A 443 -19.45 15.98 1.18
C VAL A 443 -19.36 16.55 2.59
N SER A 444 -18.29 16.23 3.30
CA SER A 444 -18.07 16.71 4.65
C SER A 444 -16.58 16.85 4.97
N ALA A 445 -16.16 17.91 5.66
CA ALA A 445 -14.77 18.08 6.07
C ALA A 445 -14.67 18.55 7.55
N PRO A 446 -13.77 17.98 8.36
CA PRO A 446 -13.57 18.39 9.75
C PRO A 446 -12.94 19.77 9.86
N GLY A 447 -13.11 20.37 11.04
CA GLY A 447 -12.33 21.50 11.49
C GLY A 447 -10.91 21.12 11.86
N LYS A 448 -10.17 22.09 12.41
CA LYS A 448 -8.82 21.89 12.89
C LYS A 448 -8.58 22.60 14.22
N VAL A 449 -7.64 22.06 14.99
CA VAL A 449 -7.12 22.67 16.20
C VAL A 449 -5.60 22.59 16.22
N ILE A 450 -4.94 23.56 16.85
CA ILE A 450 -3.50 23.43 17.16
C ILE A 450 -3.38 22.86 18.56
N LEU A 451 -2.86 21.64 18.63
CA LEU A 451 -2.57 20.92 19.86
C LEU A 451 -1.32 21.46 20.55
N PHE A 452 -0.25 21.74 19.82
CA PHE A 452 0.98 22.32 20.40
C PHE A 452 1.67 23.23 19.39
N GLY A 453 2.54 24.13 19.87
CA GLY A 453 3.25 25.09 19.02
C GLY A 453 2.39 26.25 18.50
N GLU A 454 1.18 26.43 19.05
CA GLU A 454 0.34 27.57 18.71
C GLU A 454 1.03 28.90 19.00
N HIS A 455 0.73 29.91 18.19
CA HIS A 455 1.42 31.21 18.15
C HIS A 455 2.91 31.12 17.76
N ALA A 456 3.72 30.29 18.41
CA ALA A 456 5.16 30.14 18.19
C ALA A 456 5.53 29.68 16.77
N VAL A 457 4.61 29.00 16.07
CA VAL A 457 4.79 28.59 14.67
C VAL A 457 5.15 29.73 13.71
N VAL A 458 4.66 30.96 13.98
CA VAL A 458 4.99 32.12 13.14
C VAL A 458 6.45 32.54 13.29
N HIS A 459 7.12 32.09 14.36
CA HIS A 459 8.53 32.31 14.69
C HIS A 459 9.41 31.08 14.43
N GLY A 460 8.90 30.08 13.69
CA GLY A 460 9.68 28.91 13.26
C GLY A 460 9.70 27.74 14.24
N VAL A 461 8.81 27.72 15.24
CA VAL A 461 8.56 26.52 16.07
C VAL A 461 7.63 25.57 15.32
N THR A 462 7.73 24.27 15.59
CA THR A 462 6.87 23.25 15.01
C THR A 462 5.51 23.28 15.68
N ALA A 463 4.43 23.33 14.89
CA ALA A 463 3.06 23.19 15.40
C ALA A 463 2.52 21.79 15.14
N ILE A 464 1.81 21.21 16.10
CA ILE A 464 1.01 20.01 15.91
C ILE A 464 -0.43 20.46 15.69
N ALA A 465 -0.93 20.26 14.47
CA ALA A 465 -2.32 20.53 14.12
C ALA A 465 -3.07 19.21 13.95
N ALA A 466 -4.31 19.14 14.43
CA ALA A 466 -5.13 17.94 14.37
C ALA A 466 -6.56 18.26 13.97
N SER A 467 -7.22 17.31 13.29
CA SER A 467 -8.62 17.45 12.86
C SER A 467 -9.54 17.48 14.06
N VAL A 468 -10.67 18.18 13.94
CA VAL A 468 -11.71 18.24 14.97
C VAL A 468 -12.99 17.72 14.35
N ASP A 469 -13.68 16.81 15.05
CA ASP A 469 -14.91 16.16 14.56
C ASP A 469 -16.16 17.05 14.54
N LEU A 470 -15.95 18.36 14.54
CA LEU A 470 -16.94 19.35 14.15
C LEU A 470 -16.72 19.64 12.66
N ARG A 471 -17.76 19.49 11.83
CA ARG A 471 -17.60 19.37 10.38
C ARG A 471 -18.39 20.43 9.63
N CYS A 472 -17.85 20.82 8.48
CA CYS A 472 -18.64 21.46 7.44
C CYS A 472 -19.23 20.37 6.55
N TYR A 473 -20.48 20.53 6.15
CA TYR A 473 -21.26 19.63 5.33
C TYR A 473 -21.68 20.39 4.06
N GLY A 474 -21.44 19.83 2.89
CA GLY A 474 -21.80 20.41 1.60
C GLY A 474 -22.69 19.48 0.79
N LEU A 475 -23.85 19.94 0.37
CA LEU A 475 -24.79 19.17 -0.46
C LEU A 475 -24.94 19.83 -1.83
N THR A 476 -24.73 19.07 -2.90
CA THR A 476 -25.09 19.47 -4.25
C THR A 476 -26.42 18.85 -4.67
N SER A 477 -27.29 19.62 -5.33
CA SER A 477 -28.51 19.11 -5.97
C SER A 477 -28.62 19.64 -7.40
N PRO A 478 -28.99 18.82 -8.39
CA PRO A 478 -29.03 19.25 -9.79
C PRO A 478 -29.99 20.42 -10.03
N ARG A 479 -29.66 21.26 -11.02
CA ARG A 479 -30.53 22.32 -11.55
C ARG A 479 -30.67 22.18 -13.06
N TYR A 480 -31.84 22.56 -13.58
CA TYR A 480 -32.18 22.44 -15.00
C TYR A 480 -32.52 23.79 -15.65
N ASP A 481 -32.29 24.89 -14.94
CA ASP A 481 -32.64 26.26 -15.33
C ASP A 481 -31.44 27.11 -15.77
N ASN A 482 -30.32 26.45 -16.13
CA ASN A 482 -29.05 27.09 -16.49
C ASN A 482 -28.42 27.98 -15.40
N LYS A 483 -28.74 27.71 -14.13
CA LYS A 483 -28.21 28.46 -12.99
C LYS A 483 -27.36 27.59 -12.07
N ILE A 484 -26.47 28.27 -11.35
CA ILE A 484 -25.83 27.75 -10.15
C ILE A 484 -26.25 28.59 -8.94
N SER A 485 -26.30 28.00 -7.75
CA SER A 485 -26.60 28.75 -6.53
C SER A 485 -25.77 28.30 -5.34
N LEU A 486 -25.48 29.25 -4.44
CA LEU A 486 -24.81 29.03 -3.18
C LEU A 486 -25.76 29.37 -2.03
N GLN A 487 -25.99 28.41 -1.14
CA GLN A 487 -26.72 28.59 0.12
C GLN A 487 -25.78 28.39 1.30
N LEU A 488 -25.65 29.40 2.16
CA LEU A 488 -24.87 29.37 3.39
C LEU A 488 -25.81 29.55 4.59
N THR A 489 -26.49 28.47 4.98
CA THR A 489 -27.55 28.50 6.01
C THR A 489 -27.06 29.10 7.33
N ASP A 490 -25.85 28.73 7.75
CA ASP A 490 -25.30 29.16 9.05
C ASP A 490 -24.56 30.51 8.97
N ILE A 491 -24.61 31.20 7.82
CA ILE A 491 -24.08 32.57 7.62
C ILE A 491 -25.25 33.48 7.20
N GLY A 492 -26.12 33.80 8.16
CA GLY A 492 -27.24 34.71 7.96
C GLY A 492 -28.29 34.22 6.96
N ASP A 493 -28.44 32.89 6.80
CA ASP A 493 -29.28 32.24 5.78
C ASP A 493 -29.02 32.77 4.35
N TYR A 494 -27.76 33.14 4.05
CA TYR A 494 -27.38 33.76 2.78
C TYR A 494 -27.65 32.83 1.59
N TYR A 495 -28.31 33.36 0.57
CA TYR A 495 -28.59 32.68 -0.69
C TYR A 495 -28.25 33.61 -1.86
N GLN A 496 -27.55 33.07 -2.85
CA GLN A 496 -27.24 33.76 -4.10
C GLN A 496 -27.31 32.76 -5.26
N GLU A 497 -27.81 33.21 -6.41
CA GLU A 497 -27.80 32.44 -7.64
C GLU A 497 -27.27 33.25 -8.82
N TRP A 498 -26.70 32.54 -9.78
CA TRP A 498 -26.09 33.12 -10.97
C TRP A 498 -26.55 32.37 -12.22
N ASP A 499 -26.90 33.12 -13.26
CA ASP A 499 -27.05 32.58 -14.60
C ASP A 499 -25.65 32.27 -15.16
N VAL A 500 -25.44 31.00 -15.52
CA VAL A 500 -24.14 30.50 -15.94
C VAL A 500 -23.60 31.29 -17.13
N ASP A 501 -24.43 31.74 -18.07
CA ASP A 501 -23.97 32.44 -19.27
C ASP A 501 -23.58 33.90 -19.02
N THR A 502 -24.02 34.46 -17.90
CA THR A 502 -23.72 35.86 -17.52
C THR A 502 -22.43 36.01 -16.71
N LEU A 503 -21.84 34.89 -16.27
CA LEU A 503 -20.60 34.89 -15.51
C LEU A 503 -19.42 35.44 -16.34
N PRO A 504 -18.40 36.02 -15.70
CA PRO A 504 -17.25 36.67 -16.34
C PRO A 504 -16.27 35.71 -17.05
N TRP A 505 -16.74 34.86 -17.95
CA TRP A 505 -15.95 33.82 -18.63
C TRP A 505 -14.78 34.37 -19.44
N ASP A 506 -14.89 35.62 -19.92
CA ASP A 506 -13.82 36.29 -20.66
C ASP A 506 -12.54 36.48 -19.83
N ALA A 507 -12.66 36.51 -18.49
CA ALA A 507 -11.57 36.70 -17.54
C ALA A 507 -10.94 35.40 -17.04
N VAL A 508 -11.46 34.23 -17.45
CA VAL A 508 -11.02 32.93 -16.93
C VAL A 508 -9.82 32.41 -17.70
N SER A 509 -8.80 31.96 -16.96
CA SER A 509 -7.73 31.10 -17.47
C SER A 509 -8.00 29.66 -16.98
N PRO A 510 -8.67 28.79 -17.77
CA PRO A 510 -9.05 27.46 -17.29
C PRO A 510 -7.82 26.59 -17.04
N VAL A 511 -7.84 25.84 -15.95
CA VAL A 511 -6.77 24.89 -15.60
C VAL A 511 -7.22 23.51 -16.03
N LEU A 512 -6.53 22.85 -16.96
CA LEU A 512 -6.98 21.53 -17.46
C LEU A 512 -6.78 20.42 -16.41
N PRO A 513 -7.52 19.30 -16.50
CA PRO A 513 -7.26 18.13 -15.67
C PRO A 513 -5.78 17.69 -15.75
N GLY A 514 -5.14 17.47 -14.61
CA GLY A 514 -3.72 17.11 -14.52
C GLY A 514 -2.73 18.28 -14.62
N GLU A 515 -3.18 19.52 -14.86
CA GLU A 515 -2.34 20.72 -14.76
C GLU A 515 -2.29 21.22 -13.31
N GLN A 516 -1.11 21.70 -12.89
CA GLN A 516 -0.97 22.33 -11.59
C GLN A 516 -1.61 23.72 -11.60
N HIS A 517 -2.33 24.06 -10.53
CA HIS A 517 -2.83 25.41 -10.29
C HIS A 517 -1.66 26.39 -10.15
N ALA A 518 -1.82 27.62 -10.66
CA ALA A 518 -0.80 28.65 -10.56
C ALA A 518 -0.49 29.02 -9.10
N GLU A 519 0.77 29.36 -8.80
CA GLU A 519 1.18 29.76 -7.45
C GLU A 519 0.44 31.02 -6.97
N GLN A 520 0.12 31.93 -7.89
CA GLN A 520 -0.63 33.16 -7.65
C GLN A 520 -2.06 33.04 -8.19
N LEU A 521 -3.01 33.66 -7.49
CA LEU A 521 -4.38 33.77 -7.98
C LEU A 521 -4.43 34.62 -9.25
N ASP A 522 -5.33 34.27 -10.17
CA ASP A 522 -5.63 35.11 -11.33
C ASP A 522 -6.41 36.34 -10.86
N GLN A 523 -5.68 37.42 -10.57
CA GLN A 523 -6.27 38.65 -10.04
C GLN A 523 -7.30 39.24 -11.00
N ARG A 524 -7.13 39.04 -12.32
CA ARG A 524 -8.11 39.50 -13.32
C ARG A 524 -9.45 38.78 -13.14
N LEU A 525 -9.43 37.48 -12.85
CA LEU A 525 -10.65 36.71 -12.57
C LEU A 525 -11.25 37.09 -11.22
N VAL A 526 -10.43 37.28 -10.19
CA VAL A 526 -10.87 37.73 -8.86
C VAL A 526 -11.62 39.06 -8.95
N ASP A 527 -11.01 40.07 -9.59
CA ASP A 527 -11.61 41.40 -9.76
C ASP A 527 -12.89 41.31 -10.61
N ALA A 528 -12.86 40.54 -11.69
CA ALA A 528 -14.01 40.35 -12.56
C ALA A 528 -15.22 39.71 -11.86
N ILE A 529 -15.01 38.74 -10.97
CA ILE A 529 -16.08 38.11 -10.19
C ILE A 529 -16.62 39.10 -9.17
N ALA A 530 -15.74 39.81 -8.44
CA ALA A 530 -16.12 40.79 -7.44
C ALA A 530 -16.96 41.93 -8.05
N ASP A 531 -16.55 42.45 -9.20
CA ASP A 531 -17.20 43.62 -9.81
C ASP A 531 -18.49 43.27 -10.59
N ARG A 532 -18.56 42.07 -11.20
CA ARG A 532 -19.62 41.73 -12.16
C ARG A 532 -20.60 40.65 -11.69
N ALA A 533 -20.22 39.82 -10.71
CA ALA A 533 -21.03 38.67 -10.30
C ALA A 533 -21.45 38.68 -8.82
N LEU A 534 -20.78 39.46 -7.96
CA LEU A 534 -21.10 39.51 -6.53
C LEU A 534 -21.81 40.82 -6.14
N PRO A 535 -22.72 40.77 -5.14
CA PRO A 535 -23.26 41.98 -4.52
C PRO A 535 -22.18 42.72 -3.73
N ASP A 536 -22.41 44.00 -3.40
CA ASP A 536 -21.48 44.78 -2.58
C ASP A 536 -21.19 44.05 -1.25
N PRO A 537 -19.92 43.89 -0.84
CA PRO A 537 -19.56 43.28 0.43
C PRO A 537 -20.27 43.88 1.65
N ALA A 538 -20.69 45.15 1.60
CA ALA A 538 -21.42 45.82 2.67
C ALA A 538 -22.87 45.34 2.82
N ASP A 539 -23.46 44.78 1.76
CA ASP A 539 -24.87 44.38 1.69
C ASP A 539 -25.12 42.92 2.07
N VAL A 540 -24.05 42.16 2.35
CA VAL A 540 -24.14 40.72 2.66
C VAL A 540 -23.57 40.38 4.03
N PRO A 541 -24.04 39.28 4.67
CA PRO A 541 -23.49 38.83 5.94
C PRO A 541 -21.96 38.62 5.89
N ARG A 542 -21.30 38.94 7.00
CA ARG A 542 -19.84 38.82 7.12
C ARG A 542 -19.41 37.37 6.83
N GLY A 543 -18.54 37.21 5.83
CA GLY A 543 -18.04 35.91 5.38
C GLY A 543 -18.76 35.34 4.16
N ALA A 544 -19.98 35.81 3.83
CA ALA A 544 -20.71 35.36 2.65
C ALA A 544 -20.06 35.83 1.34
N HIS A 545 -19.61 37.09 1.29
CA HIS A 545 -18.90 37.63 0.12
C HIS A 545 -17.62 36.83 -0.24
N PRO A 546 -16.63 36.65 0.66
CA PRO A 546 -15.43 35.88 0.32
C PRO A 546 -15.74 34.40 0.04
N ALA A 547 -16.71 33.79 0.72
CA ALA A 547 -17.15 32.42 0.43
C ALA A 547 -17.75 32.26 -0.98
N SER A 548 -18.50 33.26 -1.45
CA SER A 548 -19.08 33.30 -2.79
C SER A 548 -18.00 33.52 -3.86
N LEU A 549 -17.03 34.39 -3.58
CA LEU A 549 -15.86 34.60 -4.44
C LEU A 549 -15.05 33.32 -4.63
N ALA A 550 -14.75 32.59 -3.54
CA ALA A 550 -14.02 31.32 -3.61
C ALA A 550 -14.80 30.25 -4.39
N PHE A 551 -16.12 30.15 -4.15
CA PHE A 551 -17.00 29.23 -4.87
C PHE A 551 -17.00 29.48 -6.39
N LEU A 552 -17.22 30.74 -6.82
CA LEU A 552 -17.23 31.11 -8.23
C LEU A 552 -15.85 30.98 -8.88
N TYR A 553 -14.79 31.38 -8.17
CA TYR A 553 -13.42 31.25 -8.69
C TYR A 553 -13.09 29.80 -9.01
N LEU A 554 -13.36 28.86 -8.09
CA LEU A 554 -13.14 27.44 -8.33
C LEU A 554 -14.05 26.90 -9.45
N TYR A 555 -15.35 27.20 -9.42
CA TYR A 555 -16.31 26.75 -10.44
C TYR A 555 -15.87 27.17 -11.86
N MET A 556 -15.48 28.44 -12.01
CA MET A 556 -15.07 28.97 -13.30
C MET A 556 -13.71 28.42 -13.74
N THR A 557 -12.75 28.27 -12.83
CA THR A 557 -11.40 27.77 -13.14
C THR A 557 -11.39 26.27 -13.49
N LEU A 558 -12.30 25.49 -12.88
CA LEU A 558 -12.43 24.04 -13.10
C LEU A 558 -13.26 23.69 -14.35
N ALA A 559 -13.98 24.65 -14.92
CA ALA A 559 -14.72 24.46 -16.17
C ALA A 559 -13.76 24.21 -17.35
N HIS A 560 -14.10 23.25 -18.20
CA HIS A 560 -13.33 22.93 -19.42
C HIS A 560 -14.27 22.56 -20.57
N GLY A 561 -13.90 22.96 -21.80
CA GLY A 561 -14.75 22.82 -22.98
C GLY A 561 -16.12 23.51 -22.82
N ASP A 562 -17.17 22.92 -23.38
CA ASP A 562 -18.55 23.41 -23.25
C ASP A 562 -19.26 22.92 -21.97
N THR A 563 -18.56 22.18 -21.08
CA THR A 563 -19.18 21.57 -19.90
C THR A 563 -19.22 22.53 -18.71
N ARG A 564 -20.43 23.02 -18.39
CA ARG A 564 -20.73 23.91 -17.26
C ARG A 564 -21.87 23.32 -16.42
N PRO A 565 -21.59 22.52 -15.38
CA PRO A 565 -22.63 21.85 -14.61
C PRO A 565 -23.49 22.87 -13.84
N THR A 566 -24.81 22.68 -13.86
CA THR A 566 -25.80 23.54 -13.18
C THR A 566 -26.35 22.82 -11.95
N PHE A 567 -26.19 23.43 -10.78
CA PHE A 567 -26.50 22.80 -9.50
C PHE A 567 -26.73 23.83 -8.39
N ASN A 568 -27.41 23.41 -7.34
CA ASN A 568 -27.42 24.10 -6.06
C ASN A 568 -26.28 23.54 -5.21
N PHE A 569 -25.51 24.38 -4.54
CA PHE A 569 -24.63 23.97 -3.45
C PHE A 569 -25.11 24.61 -2.15
N ALA A 570 -25.39 23.79 -1.14
CA ALA A 570 -25.73 24.23 0.19
C ALA A 570 -24.63 23.80 1.17
N ALA A 571 -24.16 24.73 2.00
CA ALA A 571 -23.18 24.44 3.04
C ALA A 571 -23.73 24.70 4.44
N ARG A 572 -23.41 23.80 5.36
CA ARG A 572 -23.73 23.90 6.78
C ARG A 572 -22.52 23.54 7.63
N SER A 573 -22.43 24.09 8.84
CA SER A 573 -21.28 23.92 9.72
C SER A 573 -21.72 23.68 11.14
N THR A 574 -21.25 22.57 11.73
CA THR A 574 -21.41 22.33 13.17
C THR A 574 -20.34 23.03 14.01
N MET A 575 -19.36 23.65 13.34
CA MET A 575 -18.41 24.54 13.97
C MET A 575 -18.94 25.99 14.03
N PRO A 576 -18.58 26.74 15.08
CA PRO A 576 -18.78 28.18 15.09
C PRO A 576 -17.90 28.85 14.03
N VAL A 577 -18.54 29.54 13.10
CA VAL A 577 -17.87 30.30 12.04
C VAL A 577 -17.01 31.40 12.66
N SER A 578 -15.77 31.55 12.17
CA SER A 578 -14.80 32.55 12.64
C SER A 578 -14.27 32.38 14.08
N ALA A 579 -14.49 31.23 14.72
CA ALA A 579 -13.96 30.95 16.07
C ALA A 579 -12.49 30.47 16.10
N GLY A 580 -11.87 30.33 14.93
CA GLY A 580 -10.49 29.87 14.81
C GLY A 580 -10.30 28.35 14.74
N LEU A 581 -11.38 27.60 14.52
CA LEU A 581 -11.41 26.14 14.40
C LEU A 581 -11.29 25.64 12.94
N GLY A 582 -10.81 26.49 12.02
CA GLY A 582 -10.62 26.10 10.62
C GLY A 582 -11.89 26.04 9.76
N SER A 583 -12.95 26.76 10.13
CA SER A 583 -14.23 26.74 9.39
C SER A 583 -14.10 27.13 7.90
N SER A 584 -13.15 28.01 7.55
CA SER A 584 -12.86 28.35 6.16
C SER A 584 -12.23 27.15 5.42
N ALA A 585 -11.25 26.49 6.02
CA ALA A 585 -10.56 25.35 5.44
C ALA A 585 -11.51 24.17 5.21
N SER A 586 -12.43 23.89 6.14
CA SER A 586 -13.46 22.86 5.97
C SER A 586 -14.44 23.21 4.86
N TYR A 587 -14.86 24.48 4.76
CA TYR A 587 -15.70 24.96 3.66
C TYR A 587 -14.96 24.83 2.31
N SER A 588 -13.70 25.28 2.25
CA SER A 588 -12.80 25.17 1.10
C SER A 588 -12.64 23.72 0.62
N ALA A 589 -12.45 22.77 1.55
CA ALA A 589 -12.41 21.35 1.25
C ALA A 589 -13.74 20.82 0.70
N CYS A 590 -14.88 21.24 1.26
CA CYS A 590 -16.20 20.85 0.77
C CYS A 590 -16.47 21.38 -0.64
N ILE A 591 -16.27 22.69 -0.89
CA ILE A 591 -16.51 23.27 -2.23
C ILE A 591 -15.55 22.69 -3.26
N ALA A 592 -14.27 22.52 -2.93
CA ALA A 592 -13.29 21.95 -3.85
C ALA A 592 -13.69 20.54 -4.25
N THR A 593 -13.99 19.69 -3.27
CA THR A 593 -14.39 18.30 -3.52
C THR A 593 -15.69 18.22 -4.33
N ALA A 594 -16.71 18.98 -3.96
CA ALA A 594 -17.99 18.98 -4.66
C ALA A 594 -17.85 19.44 -6.12
N LEU A 595 -17.07 20.50 -6.38
CA LEU A 595 -16.82 20.99 -7.73
C LEU A 595 -15.97 20.02 -8.54
N LEU A 596 -14.95 19.41 -7.95
CA LEU A 596 -14.14 18.39 -8.61
C LEU A 596 -14.96 17.15 -9.00
N LEU A 597 -15.90 16.72 -8.16
CA LEU A 597 -16.85 15.65 -8.46
C LEU A 597 -17.80 16.06 -9.60
N LEU A 598 -18.38 17.26 -9.55
CA LEU A 598 -19.31 17.76 -10.57
C LEU A 598 -18.65 18.00 -11.94
N HIS A 599 -17.39 18.41 -11.95
CA HIS A 599 -16.58 18.53 -13.17
C HIS A 599 -15.93 17.20 -13.60
N GLN A 600 -16.25 16.09 -12.90
CA GLN A 600 -15.75 14.74 -13.15
C GLN A 600 -14.21 14.63 -13.16
N ARG A 601 -13.53 15.50 -12.39
CA ARG A 601 -12.09 15.43 -12.14
C ARG A 601 -11.76 14.41 -11.05
N LEU A 602 -12.62 14.34 -10.04
CA LEU A 602 -12.59 13.29 -9.03
C LEU A 602 -13.70 12.26 -9.27
N ARG A 603 -13.43 11.00 -8.92
CA ARG A 603 -14.41 9.92 -8.93
C ARG A 603 -14.36 9.16 -7.63
N VAL A 604 -15.53 8.93 -7.03
CA VAL A 604 -15.67 8.00 -5.91
C VAL A 604 -15.39 6.58 -6.44
N PRO A 605 -14.57 5.76 -5.77
CA PRO A 605 -14.22 4.46 -6.32
C PRO A 605 -15.47 3.55 -6.52
N PRO A 606 -15.41 2.50 -7.37
CA PRO A 606 -16.51 1.56 -7.62
C PRO A 606 -16.66 0.48 -6.53
N LEU A 607 -17.87 -0.02 -6.25
CA LEU A 607 -18.03 -1.14 -5.30
C LEU A 607 -17.12 -2.33 -5.68
N PRO A 608 -16.55 -3.06 -4.70
CA PRO A 608 -15.85 -4.31 -5.00
C PRO A 608 -16.79 -5.27 -5.74
N PRO A 609 -16.28 -6.08 -6.69
CA PRO A 609 -17.10 -7.08 -7.35
C PRO A 609 -17.67 -8.05 -6.31
N PRO A 610 -18.95 -8.46 -6.43
CA PRO A 610 -19.56 -9.37 -5.47
C PRO A 610 -18.83 -10.71 -5.47
N THR A 611 -18.65 -11.33 -4.30
CA THR A 611 -17.89 -12.59 -4.14
C THR A 611 -18.56 -13.81 -4.78
N ARG A 612 -19.78 -13.64 -5.27
CA ARG A 612 -20.52 -14.58 -6.09
C ARG A 612 -21.35 -13.82 -7.12
N ALA A 613 -21.66 -14.46 -8.24
CA ALA A 613 -22.55 -13.87 -9.24
C ALA A 613 -23.93 -13.53 -8.61
N PRO A 614 -24.47 -12.33 -8.86
CA PRO A 614 -25.78 -11.94 -8.35
C PRO A 614 -26.89 -12.82 -8.95
N GLY A 615 -27.80 -13.30 -8.11
CA GLY A 615 -29.05 -13.96 -8.52
C GLY A 615 -30.21 -12.97 -8.62
N GLU A 616 -31.36 -13.40 -9.16
CA GLU A 616 -32.54 -12.55 -9.39
C GLU A 616 -33.04 -11.76 -8.16
N HIS A 617 -32.74 -12.23 -6.95
CA HIS A 617 -33.12 -11.58 -5.68
C HIS A 617 -31.99 -11.52 -4.64
N ASP A 618 -30.75 -11.74 -5.05
CA ASP A 618 -29.59 -11.81 -4.17
C ASP A 618 -28.40 -11.13 -4.87
N PRO A 619 -28.00 -9.90 -4.47
CA PRO A 619 -26.96 -9.13 -5.16
C PRO A 619 -25.55 -9.75 -5.04
N GLY A 620 -25.42 -10.93 -4.42
CA GLY A 620 -24.13 -11.55 -4.12
C GLY A 620 -23.53 -10.92 -2.86
N HIS A 621 -22.85 -11.72 -2.05
CA HIS A 621 -22.24 -11.21 -0.83
C HIS A 621 -21.06 -10.30 -1.21
N VAL A 622 -21.18 -8.99 -0.99
CA VAL A 622 -20.04 -8.07 -1.08
C VAL A 622 -19.27 -8.20 0.22
N ASN A 623 -18.07 -8.77 0.16
CA ASN A 623 -17.25 -9.00 1.34
C ASN A 623 -16.62 -7.66 1.75
N VAL A 624 -17.30 -6.93 2.64
CA VAL A 624 -16.73 -5.78 3.33
C VAL A 624 -16.03 -6.35 4.56
N THR A 625 -14.70 -6.39 4.53
CA THR A 625 -13.88 -6.89 5.63
C THR A 625 -14.25 -6.20 6.96
N HIS A 626 -13.99 -6.85 8.09
CA HIS A 626 -14.40 -6.44 9.44
C HIS A 626 -13.85 -5.09 9.95
N HIS A 627 -13.25 -4.26 9.09
CA HIS A 627 -12.93 -2.84 9.35
C HIS A 627 -13.83 -1.83 8.60
N GLY A 628 -14.78 -2.30 7.78
CA GLY A 628 -16.07 -1.66 7.52
C GLY A 628 -16.12 -0.31 6.78
N ARG A 629 -15.02 0.42 6.57
CA ARG A 629 -15.02 1.71 5.85
C ARG A 629 -14.14 1.63 4.62
N ARG A 630 -14.78 1.66 3.47
CA ARG A 630 -14.14 2.01 2.22
C ARG A 630 -13.63 3.46 2.33
N ALA A 631 -12.36 3.68 2.02
CA ALA A 631 -11.71 4.99 2.13
C ALA A 631 -11.63 5.72 0.78
N LEU A 632 -11.45 7.04 0.83
CA LEU A 632 -11.09 7.83 -0.34
C LEU A 632 -9.59 7.65 -0.65
N PRO A 633 -9.18 7.44 -1.91
CA PRO A 633 -7.77 7.22 -2.25
C PRO A 633 -6.89 8.45 -1.91
N PRO A 634 -5.58 8.25 -1.64
CA PRO A 634 -4.66 9.35 -1.38
C PRO A 634 -4.64 10.42 -2.48
N ASP A 635 -4.71 10.04 -3.76
CA ASP A 635 -4.71 11.00 -4.88
C ASP A 635 -6.00 11.84 -4.91
N PHE A 636 -7.13 11.26 -4.48
CA PHE A 636 -8.38 12.01 -4.31
C PHE A 636 -8.21 13.11 -3.26
N ALA A 637 -7.60 12.76 -2.12
CA ALA A 637 -7.33 13.69 -1.04
C ALA A 637 -6.32 14.76 -1.46
N GLU A 638 -5.26 14.39 -2.18
CA GLU A 638 -4.24 15.33 -2.64
C GLU A 638 -4.80 16.38 -3.61
N GLU A 639 -5.60 15.96 -4.60
CA GLU A 639 -6.23 16.90 -5.54
C GLU A 639 -7.26 17.79 -4.84
N ALA A 640 -8.09 17.22 -3.94
CA ALA A 640 -9.02 18.00 -3.14
C ALA A 640 -8.29 19.03 -2.25
N ASN A 641 -7.15 18.64 -1.65
CA ASN A 641 -6.33 19.52 -0.82
C ASN A 641 -5.69 20.67 -1.62
N GLN A 642 -5.21 20.41 -2.83
CA GLN A 642 -4.65 21.46 -3.69
C GLN A 642 -5.68 22.51 -4.07
N TRP A 643 -6.90 22.10 -4.45
CA TRP A 643 -7.97 23.04 -4.76
C TRP A 643 -8.57 23.70 -3.53
N ALA A 644 -8.61 23.00 -2.39
CA ALA A 644 -8.96 23.62 -1.11
C ALA A 644 -7.95 24.70 -0.71
N PHE A 645 -6.65 24.51 -1.01
CA PHE A 645 -5.62 25.52 -0.80
C PHE A 645 -5.83 26.76 -1.70
N VAL A 646 -6.25 26.58 -2.95
CA VAL A 646 -6.65 27.68 -3.84
C VAL A 646 -7.83 28.45 -3.26
N ALA A 647 -8.86 27.75 -2.78
CA ALA A 647 -10.00 28.39 -2.12
C ALA A 647 -9.58 29.17 -0.86
N GLU A 648 -8.69 28.62 -0.02
CA GLU A 648 -8.16 29.34 1.14
C GLU A 648 -7.33 30.57 0.73
N LYS A 649 -6.61 30.55 -0.40
CA LYS A 649 -5.92 31.73 -0.94
C LYS A 649 -6.93 32.81 -1.32
N VAL A 650 -8.05 32.44 -1.96
CA VAL A 650 -9.11 33.42 -2.29
C VAL A 650 -9.71 34.02 -1.02
N LEU A 651 -9.91 33.21 0.02
CA LEU A 651 -10.51 33.66 1.28
C LEU A 651 -9.58 34.54 2.14
N HIS A 652 -8.28 34.21 2.22
CA HIS A 652 -7.35 34.81 3.18
C HIS A 652 -6.09 35.44 2.57
N GLY A 653 -5.92 35.34 1.25
CA GLY A 653 -4.75 35.82 0.51
C GLY A 653 -3.55 34.88 0.60
N ASN A 654 -2.93 34.77 1.78
CA ASN A 654 -1.69 34.03 2.02
C ASN A 654 -1.83 32.97 3.13
N PRO A 655 -2.61 31.89 2.92
CA PRO A 655 -2.72 30.78 3.86
C PRO A 655 -1.42 29.97 3.95
N SER A 656 -1.19 29.30 5.08
CA SER A 656 -0.02 28.42 5.29
C SER A 656 -0.16 27.03 4.67
N GLY A 657 -1.36 26.63 4.25
CA GLY A 657 -1.68 25.29 3.74
C GLY A 657 -2.01 24.26 4.83
N VAL A 658 -1.69 24.55 6.09
CA VAL A 658 -1.89 23.62 7.21
C VAL A 658 -3.37 23.34 7.46
N ASP A 659 -4.19 24.39 7.43
CA ASP A 659 -5.58 24.30 7.85
C ASP A 659 -6.39 23.44 6.87
N ASN A 660 -6.20 23.61 5.56
CA ASN A 660 -6.81 22.76 4.53
C ASN A 660 -6.21 21.35 4.52
N ALA A 661 -4.90 21.19 4.75
CA ALA A 661 -4.28 19.87 4.83
C ALA A 661 -4.89 19.03 5.97
N VAL A 662 -5.06 19.62 7.17
CA VAL A 662 -5.74 18.94 8.28
C VAL A 662 -7.20 18.64 7.95
N ALA A 663 -7.91 19.59 7.33
CA ALA A 663 -9.31 19.39 6.93
C ALA A 663 -9.47 18.27 5.89
N VAL A 664 -8.49 18.06 5.01
CA VAL A 664 -8.58 17.03 3.97
C VAL A 664 -8.04 15.68 4.43
N PHE A 665 -6.84 15.63 5.03
CA PHE A 665 -6.20 14.37 5.40
C PHE A 665 -6.63 13.81 6.76
N GLY A 666 -7.23 14.64 7.63
CA GLY A 666 -7.62 14.20 8.97
C GLY A 666 -6.42 13.92 9.89
N GLY A 667 -6.67 13.19 10.98
CA GLY A 667 -5.64 12.81 11.94
C GLY A 667 -4.91 14.02 12.55
N ALA A 668 -3.58 13.90 12.67
CA ALA A 668 -2.72 14.99 13.13
C ALA A 668 -1.47 15.11 12.24
N LEU A 669 -0.96 16.33 12.10
CA LEU A 669 0.27 16.63 11.36
C LEU A 669 1.14 17.64 12.12
N ALA A 670 2.45 17.48 11.98
CA ALA A 670 3.45 18.43 12.43
C ALA A 670 3.78 19.39 11.28
N TYR A 671 3.75 20.70 11.53
CA TYR A 671 4.06 21.73 10.57
C TYR A 671 5.13 22.69 11.09
N THR A 672 6.15 22.91 10.27
CA THR A 672 7.22 23.86 10.55
C THR A 672 7.35 24.86 9.41
N ARG A 673 7.23 26.16 9.72
CA ARG A 673 7.28 27.24 8.74
C ARG A 673 8.69 27.36 8.11
N PRO A 674 8.80 27.56 6.78
CA PRO A 674 10.08 27.81 6.13
C PRO A 674 10.72 29.14 6.56
N GLY A 675 12.06 29.22 6.47
CA GLY A 675 12.83 30.45 6.68
C GLY A 675 13.45 30.63 8.07
N PHE A 676 13.38 29.64 8.96
CA PHE A 676 13.85 29.75 10.35
C PHE A 676 14.92 28.71 10.74
N GLY A 677 15.71 28.21 9.78
CA GLY A 677 16.84 27.29 10.01
C GLY A 677 16.48 25.86 10.42
N ARG A 678 15.23 25.58 10.78
CA ARG A 678 14.67 24.24 11.03
C ARG A 678 14.13 23.61 9.74
N LYS A 679 14.09 22.28 9.67
CA LYS A 679 13.51 21.53 8.54
C LYS A 679 12.04 21.91 8.41
N SER A 680 11.70 22.64 7.36
CA SER A 680 10.32 23.06 7.07
C SER A 680 9.54 21.98 6.34
N GLY A 681 8.25 21.90 6.58
CA GLY A 681 7.37 20.95 5.91
C GLY A 681 6.12 20.64 6.71
N MET A 682 5.28 19.76 6.15
CA MET A 682 4.14 19.14 6.80
C MET A 682 4.42 17.64 6.87
N GLU A 683 4.39 17.07 8.08
CA GLU A 683 4.68 15.65 8.31
C GLU A 683 3.51 15.02 9.09
N PRO A 684 2.80 14.02 8.54
CA PRO A 684 1.70 13.36 9.25
C PRO A 684 2.21 12.58 10.46
N ILE A 685 1.41 12.57 11.54
CA ILE A 685 1.67 11.79 12.75
C ILE A 685 0.95 10.45 12.61
N GLN A 686 1.70 9.42 12.21
CA GLN A 686 1.19 8.07 12.03
C GLN A 686 0.80 7.44 13.38
N GLY A 687 -0.30 6.69 13.41
CA GLY A 687 -0.76 6.00 14.61
C GLY A 687 -1.50 6.86 15.65
N PHE A 688 -1.76 8.14 15.34
CA PHE A 688 -2.53 9.03 16.22
C PHE A 688 -3.94 8.47 16.47
N LYS A 689 -4.28 8.22 17.74
CA LYS A 689 -5.61 7.76 18.17
C LYS A 689 -6.45 8.95 18.63
N SER A 690 -7.71 9.00 18.22
CA SER A 690 -8.60 10.12 18.55
C SER A 690 -8.67 10.42 20.06
N LEU A 691 -8.67 11.69 20.44
CA LEU A 691 -8.73 12.17 21.82
C LEU A 691 -10.02 12.95 22.06
N ARG A 692 -10.64 12.81 23.24
CA ARG A 692 -11.83 13.60 23.59
C ARG A 692 -11.39 14.98 24.10
N PHE A 693 -12.01 16.02 23.57
CA PHE A 693 -11.77 17.41 23.97
C PHE A 693 -13.08 18.14 24.21
N LEU A 694 -13.05 19.08 25.16
CA LEU A 694 -14.06 20.13 25.30
C LEU A 694 -13.48 21.43 24.73
N LEU A 695 -14.06 21.92 23.64
CA LEU A 695 -13.73 23.22 23.08
C LEU A 695 -14.61 24.29 23.70
N THR A 696 -14.02 25.38 24.16
CA THR A 696 -14.77 26.48 24.77
C THR A 696 -14.46 27.78 24.06
N ASN A 697 -15.45 28.35 23.36
CA ASN A 697 -15.34 29.65 22.72
C ASN A 697 -15.58 30.76 23.77
N SER A 698 -14.55 31.58 23.98
CA SER A 698 -14.59 32.74 24.88
C SER A 698 -15.52 33.86 24.42
N LYS A 699 -15.94 33.84 23.14
CA LYS A 699 -16.66 34.94 22.45
C LYS A 699 -15.88 36.26 22.38
N VAL A 700 -14.62 36.26 22.81
CA VAL A 700 -13.74 37.41 22.70
C VAL A 700 -13.12 37.43 21.30
N PRO A 701 -13.32 38.50 20.51
CA PRO A 701 -12.70 38.62 19.20
C PRO A 701 -11.17 38.72 19.32
N ARG A 702 -10.46 38.12 18.38
CA ARG A 702 -8.99 38.09 18.35
C ARG A 702 -8.43 39.03 17.28
N ASP A 703 -7.34 39.72 17.61
CA ASP A 703 -6.51 40.45 16.64
C ASP A 703 -5.15 39.75 16.52
N THR A 704 -5.10 38.74 15.65
CA THR A 704 -3.91 37.93 15.41
C THR A 704 -2.72 38.78 14.96
N LYS A 705 -2.93 39.81 14.13
CA LYS A 705 -1.84 40.66 13.63
C LYS A 705 -1.20 41.44 14.78
N LYS A 706 -2.03 42.03 15.65
CA LYS A 706 -1.55 42.77 16.82
C LYS A 706 -0.81 41.87 17.81
N LEU A 707 -1.32 40.67 18.07
CA LEU A 707 -0.68 39.71 19.00
C LEU A 707 0.69 39.25 18.49
N VAL A 708 0.78 38.88 17.20
CA VAL A 708 2.05 38.47 16.58
C VAL A 708 3.05 39.64 16.57
N ALA A 709 2.59 40.86 16.28
CA ALA A 709 3.43 42.05 16.36
C ALA A 709 3.92 42.31 17.80
N GLY A 710 3.05 42.10 18.80
CA GLY A 710 3.38 42.20 20.22
C GLY A 710 4.52 41.27 20.63
N VAL A 711 4.43 39.99 20.27
CA VAL A 711 5.50 39.01 20.55
C VAL A 711 6.77 39.31 19.76
N ALA A 712 6.67 39.79 18.52
CA ALA A 712 7.82 40.20 17.73
C ALA A 712 8.57 41.39 18.37
N MET A 713 7.85 42.39 18.90
CA MET A 713 8.46 43.50 19.65
C MET A 713 9.10 42.99 20.93
N LYS A 714 8.40 42.16 21.71
CA LYS A 714 8.95 41.57 22.93
C LYS A 714 10.21 40.75 22.66
N LYS A 715 10.26 40.03 21.53
CA LYS A 715 11.45 39.30 21.09
C LYS A 715 12.62 40.22 20.75
N ALA A 716 12.36 41.41 20.21
CA ALA A 716 13.40 42.39 19.93
C ALA A 716 13.94 43.05 21.22
N GLU A 717 13.08 43.25 22.22
CA GLU A 717 13.43 43.84 23.51
C GLU A 717 14.15 42.84 24.44
N GLU A 718 13.65 41.60 24.51
CA GLU A 718 14.13 40.55 25.42
C GLU A 718 14.40 39.23 24.65
N PRO A 719 15.39 39.21 23.74
CA PRO A 719 15.61 38.07 22.85
C PRO A 719 15.95 36.77 23.58
N GLU A 720 16.72 36.82 24.66
CA GLU A 720 17.10 35.61 25.42
C GLU A 720 15.87 34.97 26.08
N VAL A 721 14.99 35.77 26.69
CA VAL A 721 13.77 35.30 27.35
C VAL A 721 12.81 34.70 26.32
N VAL A 722 12.53 35.43 25.25
CA VAL A 722 11.57 34.97 24.24
C VAL A 722 12.11 33.77 23.48
N ASN A 723 13.40 33.73 23.11
CA ASN A 723 13.97 32.55 22.45
C ASN A 723 13.97 31.33 23.38
N GLY A 724 14.29 31.50 24.67
CA GLY A 724 14.19 30.41 25.64
C GLY A 724 12.78 29.84 25.75
N ILE A 725 11.74 30.70 25.72
CA ILE A 725 10.35 30.24 25.67
C ILE A 725 10.04 29.52 24.35
N MET A 726 10.53 30.01 23.20
CA MET A 726 10.33 29.34 21.90
C MET A 726 10.97 27.96 21.86
N ASP A 727 12.15 27.79 22.47
CA ASP A 727 12.84 26.51 22.56
C ASP A 727 12.11 25.54 23.50
N ALA A 728 11.53 26.04 24.60
CA ALA A 728 10.67 25.23 25.46
C ALA A 728 9.40 24.75 24.74
N ILE A 729 8.70 25.64 24.02
CA ILE A 729 7.51 25.26 23.22
C ILE A 729 7.87 24.26 22.10
N GLN A 730 9.07 24.38 21.52
CA GLN A 730 9.58 23.40 20.55
C GLN A 730 9.79 22.03 21.21
N ALA A 731 10.44 21.97 22.39
CA ALA A 731 10.62 20.71 23.12
C ALA A 731 9.28 20.06 23.50
N ILE A 732 8.29 20.85 23.90
CA ILE A 732 6.91 20.39 24.14
C ILE A 732 6.31 19.78 22.87
N SER A 733 6.49 20.44 21.72
CA SER A 733 5.96 19.95 20.44
C SER A 733 6.65 18.67 19.99
N ASP A 734 7.95 18.53 20.20
CA ASP A 734 8.69 17.30 19.88
C ASP A 734 8.25 16.13 20.78
N GLU A 735 8.09 16.38 22.08
CA GLU A 735 7.63 15.36 23.04
C GLU A 735 6.17 14.96 22.79
N ALA A 736 5.29 15.92 22.50
CA ALA A 736 3.92 15.64 22.11
C ALA A 736 3.87 14.80 20.82
N ARG A 737 4.69 15.13 19.81
CA ARG A 737 4.77 14.35 18.57
C ARG A 737 5.23 12.93 18.84
N ARG A 738 6.24 12.74 19.70
CA ARG A 738 6.75 11.43 20.11
C ARG A 738 5.67 10.61 20.79
N ALA A 739 4.99 11.19 21.79
CA ALA A 739 3.94 10.51 22.55
C ALA A 739 2.74 10.14 21.67
N LEU A 740 2.32 11.03 20.77
CA LEU A 740 1.19 10.80 19.86
C LEU A 740 1.47 9.75 18.77
N ALA A 741 2.74 9.51 18.43
CA ALA A 741 3.16 8.54 17.41
C ALA A 741 3.57 7.17 17.98
N ASP A 742 3.61 7.02 19.32
CA ASP A 742 4.11 5.81 19.98
C ASP A 742 3.00 4.74 20.09
N PRO A 743 3.08 3.61 19.36
CA PRO A 743 2.06 2.58 19.41
C PRO A 743 2.07 1.77 20.72
N GLU A 744 3.18 1.79 21.46
CA GLU A 744 3.38 1.01 22.70
C GLU A 744 2.98 1.81 23.94
N LEU A 745 2.79 3.13 23.83
CA LEU A 745 2.40 3.97 24.95
C LEU A 745 0.95 3.69 25.36
N SER A 746 0.75 3.35 26.64
CA SER A 746 -0.59 3.09 27.18
C SER A 746 -1.48 4.34 27.08
N ARG A 747 -2.79 4.15 26.88
CA ARG A 747 -3.74 5.26 26.73
C ARG A 747 -3.76 6.19 27.94
N SER A 748 -3.65 5.67 29.15
CA SER A 748 -3.57 6.47 30.36
C SER A 748 -2.27 7.28 30.42
N SER A 749 -1.12 6.66 30.14
CA SER A 749 0.18 7.35 30.12
C SER A 749 0.24 8.45 29.07
N LEU A 750 -0.39 8.24 27.90
CA LEU A 750 -0.51 9.25 26.87
C LEU A 750 -1.32 10.46 27.37
N LEU A 751 -2.49 10.22 27.96
CA LEU A 751 -3.35 11.29 28.47
C LEU A 751 -2.66 12.09 29.57
N ASP A 752 -1.98 11.43 30.51
CA ASP A 752 -1.22 12.08 31.58
C ASP A 752 -0.08 12.96 31.02
N ALA A 753 0.69 12.43 30.06
CA ALA A 753 1.75 13.18 29.40
C ALA A 753 1.22 14.42 28.67
N LEU A 754 0.14 14.27 27.90
CA LEU A 754 -0.49 15.38 27.18
C LEU A 754 -1.06 16.43 28.14
N SER A 755 -1.65 16.00 29.27
CA SER A 755 -2.17 16.91 30.30
C SER A 755 -1.06 17.81 30.85
N ALA A 756 0.09 17.23 31.20
CA ALA A 756 1.26 17.96 31.70
C ALA A 756 1.80 18.94 30.65
N LEU A 757 1.95 18.49 29.39
CA LEU A 757 2.41 19.34 28.29
C LEU A 757 1.44 20.49 28.00
N ILE A 758 0.13 20.27 28.13
CA ILE A 758 -0.89 21.32 27.95
C ILE A 758 -0.72 22.44 28.99
N ASP A 759 -0.55 22.08 30.26
CA ASP A 759 -0.38 23.06 31.34
C ASP A 759 0.94 23.83 31.20
N GLU A 760 2.03 23.15 30.87
CA GLU A 760 3.34 23.77 30.65
C GLU A 760 3.30 24.73 29.45
N ASN A 761 2.73 24.30 28.34
CA ASN A 761 2.61 25.12 27.14
C ASN A 761 1.77 26.37 27.39
N HIS A 762 0.65 26.24 28.12
CA HIS A 762 -0.19 27.40 28.45
C HIS A 762 0.56 28.42 29.31
N ALA A 763 1.36 27.97 30.28
CA ALA A 763 2.17 28.87 31.10
C ALA A 763 3.15 29.69 30.24
N HIS A 764 3.80 29.06 29.26
CA HIS A 764 4.67 29.75 28.31
C HIS A 764 3.91 30.77 27.45
N LEU A 765 2.71 30.45 26.99
CA LEU A 765 1.87 31.38 26.20
C LEU A 765 1.41 32.57 27.04
N VAL A 766 1.12 32.38 28.32
CA VAL A 766 0.87 33.48 29.26
C VAL A 766 2.13 34.34 29.40
N SER A 767 3.32 33.75 29.54
CA SER A 767 4.59 34.50 29.59
C SER A 767 4.90 35.28 28.32
N LEU A 768 4.49 34.78 27.14
CA LEU A 768 4.56 35.52 25.88
C LEU A 768 3.56 36.67 25.79
N GLY A 769 2.60 36.77 26.71
CA GLY A 769 1.58 37.82 26.74
C GLY A 769 0.46 37.61 25.73
N VAL A 770 0.25 36.36 25.29
CA VAL A 770 -0.76 36.03 24.26
C VAL A 770 -2.04 35.44 24.85
N SER A 771 -2.15 35.26 26.17
CA SER A 771 -3.41 34.87 26.81
C SER A 771 -4.36 36.07 27.05
N HIS A 772 -5.58 35.79 27.51
CA HIS A 772 -6.61 36.78 27.81
C HIS A 772 -7.35 36.39 29.10
N PRO A 773 -7.82 37.35 29.94
CA PRO A 773 -8.52 37.04 31.19
C PRO A 773 -9.71 36.08 31.03
N SER A 774 -10.43 36.16 29.91
CA SER A 774 -11.52 35.23 29.59
C SER A 774 -11.05 33.79 29.34
N LEU A 775 -9.85 33.59 28.77
CA LEU A 775 -9.27 32.26 28.57
C LEU A 775 -8.76 31.69 29.91
N GLU A 776 -8.22 32.55 30.78
CA GLU A 776 -7.84 32.17 32.15
C GLU A 776 -9.05 31.82 33.02
N LEU A 777 -10.19 32.49 32.81
CA LEU A 777 -11.45 32.11 33.48
C LEU A 777 -11.92 30.72 33.04
N ILE A 778 -11.83 30.38 31.75
CA ILE A 778 -12.14 29.03 31.26
C ILE A 778 -11.19 28.01 31.92
N ARG A 779 -9.88 28.27 31.88
CA ARG A 779 -8.87 27.39 32.47
C ARG A 779 -9.07 27.17 33.97
N SER A 780 -9.30 28.23 34.74
CA SER A 780 -9.54 28.11 36.18
C SER A 780 -10.83 27.35 36.49
N THR A 781 -11.87 27.50 35.65
CA THR A 781 -13.12 26.74 35.80
C THR A 781 -12.91 25.24 35.54
N THR A 782 -12.18 24.88 34.48
CA THR A 782 -11.89 23.46 34.14
C THR A 782 -10.89 22.80 35.10
N ALA A 783 -9.99 23.59 35.71
CA ALA A 783 -9.00 23.12 36.67
C ALA A 783 -9.53 23.04 38.12
N ALA A 784 -10.78 23.43 38.36
CA ALA A 784 -11.40 23.35 39.69
C ALA A 784 -11.29 21.93 40.27
N GLU A 785 -11.20 21.80 41.60
CA GLU A 785 -10.89 20.54 42.29
C GLU A 785 -11.82 19.38 41.90
N GLN A 786 -13.07 19.69 41.55
CA GLN A 786 -14.09 18.73 41.12
C GLN A 786 -13.89 18.18 39.69
N PHE A 787 -13.08 18.84 38.85
CA PHE A 787 -12.88 18.47 37.44
C PHE A 787 -11.41 18.13 37.12
N ARG A 788 -10.44 18.91 37.63
CA ARG A 788 -8.99 18.68 37.47
C ARG A 788 -8.54 18.46 36.03
N LEU A 789 -9.10 19.22 35.08
CA LEU A 789 -8.77 19.10 33.66
C LEU A 789 -7.73 20.15 33.24
N SER A 790 -6.81 19.74 32.36
CA SER A 790 -5.83 20.64 31.76
C SER A 790 -6.40 21.34 30.53
N THR A 791 -6.26 22.67 30.51
CA THR A 791 -6.80 23.54 29.47
C THR A 791 -5.77 24.56 29.04
N LYS A 792 -5.72 24.81 27.72
CA LYS A 792 -4.91 25.88 27.15
C LYS A 792 -5.67 26.64 26.07
N LEU A 793 -5.12 27.79 25.68
CA LEU A 793 -5.58 28.50 24.49
C LEU A 793 -5.20 27.75 23.20
N THR A 794 -5.88 28.06 22.09
CA THR A 794 -5.48 27.58 20.76
C THR A 794 -5.48 28.72 19.73
N GLY A 795 -4.70 28.55 18.66
CA GLY A 795 -4.52 29.57 17.64
C GLY A 795 -3.61 30.73 18.09
N ALA A 796 -3.94 31.96 17.69
CA ALA A 796 -3.05 33.11 17.91
C ALA A 796 -3.12 33.72 19.31
N GLY A 797 -4.06 33.29 20.18
CA GLY A 797 -4.27 33.90 21.50
C GLY A 797 -5.15 35.16 21.49
N GLY A 798 -5.18 35.88 22.62
CA GLY A 798 -5.92 37.13 22.89
C GLY A 798 -7.44 37.01 22.96
N GLY A 799 -7.98 35.80 22.81
CA GLY A 799 -9.41 35.48 22.72
C GLY A 799 -9.62 34.18 21.95
N GLY A 800 -10.80 33.98 21.36
CA GLY A 800 -11.10 32.78 20.56
C GLY A 800 -11.42 31.56 21.43
N CYS A 801 -10.89 30.39 21.07
CA CYS A 801 -11.20 29.13 21.75
C CYS A 801 -10.09 28.67 22.71
N ALA A 802 -10.50 28.01 23.78
CA ALA A 802 -9.67 27.17 24.62
C ALA A 802 -9.96 25.69 24.33
N VAL A 803 -8.95 24.85 24.52
CA VAL A 803 -9.00 23.39 24.34
C VAL A 803 -8.74 22.72 25.68
N THR A 804 -9.68 21.90 26.12
CA THR A 804 -9.59 21.14 27.38
C THR A 804 -9.53 19.66 27.06
N LEU A 805 -8.46 18.98 27.48
CA LEU A 805 -8.34 17.53 27.32
C LEU A 805 -9.30 16.84 28.29
N VAL A 806 -10.13 15.93 27.79
CA VAL A 806 -11.08 15.16 28.60
C VAL A 806 -10.63 13.71 28.61
N PRO A 807 -10.19 13.16 29.76
CA PRO A 807 -9.81 11.75 29.86
C PRO A 807 -10.96 10.80 29.50
N ASP A 808 -10.63 9.62 28.97
CA ASP A 808 -11.65 8.67 28.50
C ASP A 808 -12.61 8.23 29.63
N GLU A 809 -12.12 8.11 30.87
CA GLU A 809 -12.89 7.73 32.07
C GLU A 809 -13.61 8.90 32.77
N PHE A 810 -13.59 10.10 32.17
CA PHE A 810 -14.23 11.27 32.78
C PHE A 810 -15.75 11.17 32.72
N SER A 811 -16.41 11.29 33.88
CA SER A 811 -17.86 11.12 34.01
C SER A 811 -18.64 12.11 33.14
N ASP A 812 -19.62 11.61 32.38
CA ASP A 812 -20.52 12.45 31.57
C ASP A 812 -21.39 13.38 32.44
N ASP A 813 -21.72 12.98 33.68
CA ASP A 813 -22.41 13.87 34.63
C ASP A 813 -21.53 15.03 35.08
N ALA A 814 -20.25 14.74 35.36
CA ALA A 814 -19.27 15.77 35.68
C ALA A 814 -19.04 16.71 34.48
N LEU A 815 -18.99 16.16 33.26
CA LEU A 815 -18.87 16.96 32.04
C LEU A 815 -20.10 17.85 31.81
N ARG A 816 -21.32 17.33 31.98
CA ARG A 816 -22.56 18.14 31.91
C ARG A 816 -22.53 19.29 32.92
N THR A 817 -22.06 19.02 34.13
CA THR A 817 -21.92 20.04 35.19
C THR A 817 -20.91 21.11 34.80
N LEU A 818 -19.75 20.72 34.25
CA LEU A 818 -18.73 21.65 33.75
C LEU A 818 -19.26 22.51 32.59
N VAL A 819 -19.94 21.89 31.62
CA VAL A 819 -20.57 22.59 30.49
C VAL A 819 -21.55 23.64 30.99
N SER A 820 -22.44 23.28 31.91
CA SER A 820 -23.41 24.22 32.50
C SER A 820 -22.72 25.38 33.23
N ALA A 821 -21.61 25.13 33.93
CA ALA A 821 -20.83 26.18 34.58
C ALA A 821 -20.19 27.16 33.58
N LEU A 822 -19.62 26.63 32.49
CA LEU A 822 -19.01 27.45 31.43
C LEU A 822 -20.06 28.25 30.65
N GLU A 823 -21.22 27.67 30.36
CA GLU A 823 -22.35 28.35 29.71
C GLU A 823 -22.96 29.42 30.62
N GLY A 824 -23.06 29.15 31.92
CA GLY A 824 -23.44 30.14 32.93
C GLY A 824 -22.49 31.34 32.97
N ALA A 825 -21.20 31.14 32.64
CA ALA A 825 -20.21 32.20 32.45
C ALA A 825 -20.25 32.84 31.05
N SER A 826 -21.32 32.62 30.28
CA SER A 826 -21.55 33.14 28.93
C SER A 826 -20.62 32.60 27.83
N PHE A 827 -19.91 31.49 28.07
CA PHE A 827 -19.15 30.80 27.03
C PHE A 827 -20.03 29.90 26.16
N THR A 828 -19.49 29.41 25.05
CA THR A 828 -20.12 28.37 24.24
C THR A 828 -19.20 27.18 24.17
N THR A 829 -19.71 25.98 24.46
CA THR A 829 -18.91 24.76 24.53
C THR A 829 -19.26 23.77 23.43
N TYR A 830 -18.28 22.95 23.03
CA TYR A 830 -18.46 21.88 22.06
C TYR A 830 -17.68 20.66 22.53
N ASN A 831 -18.39 19.57 22.81
CA ASN A 831 -17.78 18.27 23.09
C ASN A 831 -17.44 17.61 21.74
N THR A 832 -16.18 17.27 21.53
CA THR A 832 -15.69 16.76 20.24
C THR A 832 -14.57 15.76 20.42
N SER A 833 -14.28 15.00 19.37
CA SER A 833 -13.02 14.28 19.25
C SER A 833 -12.01 15.09 18.42
N VAL A 834 -10.73 14.85 18.67
CA VAL A 834 -9.59 15.43 17.93
C VAL A 834 -8.78 14.29 17.30
N GLY A 835 -8.36 14.49 16.06
CA GLY A 835 -7.66 13.56 15.17
C GLY A 835 -8.52 12.43 14.63
N GLY A 836 -9.76 12.77 14.28
CA GLY A 836 -10.67 11.91 13.52
C GLY A 836 -10.42 11.97 12.01
N SER A 837 -11.30 11.33 11.25
CA SER A 837 -11.26 11.24 9.80
C SER A 837 -11.25 12.59 9.08
N GLY A 838 -10.54 12.65 7.95
CA GLY A 838 -10.42 13.82 7.09
C GLY A 838 -11.68 14.10 6.27
N LEU A 839 -11.49 14.54 5.03
CA LEU A 839 -12.56 14.74 4.06
C LEU A 839 -13.40 13.47 3.91
N GLY A 840 -14.71 13.64 3.81
CA GLY A 840 -15.70 12.59 3.64
C GLY A 840 -16.60 12.86 2.45
N VAL A 841 -16.97 11.80 1.73
CA VAL A 841 -17.99 11.83 0.67
C VAL A 841 -19.00 10.72 0.97
N LEU A 842 -20.28 11.04 1.00
CA LEU A 842 -21.34 10.05 1.15
C LEU A 842 -21.31 9.10 -0.05
N SER A 843 -21.27 7.81 0.22
CA SER A 843 -21.28 6.77 -0.80
C SER A 843 -22.50 6.94 -1.72
N PRO A 844 -22.31 7.08 -3.04
CA PRO A 844 -23.42 7.24 -3.99
C PRO A 844 -24.19 5.93 -4.21
N TYR A 845 -23.76 4.83 -3.60
CA TYR A 845 -24.42 3.53 -3.68
C TYR A 845 -25.44 3.41 -2.55
N HIS A 846 -26.73 3.47 -2.89
CA HIS A 846 -27.80 3.13 -1.97
C HIS A 846 -27.64 1.66 -1.56
N GLU A 847 -27.28 1.39 -0.29
CA GLU A 847 -27.73 0.13 0.32
C GLU A 847 -29.24 0.23 0.39
N HIS A 848 -29.93 -0.66 -0.32
CA HIS A 848 -31.38 -0.68 -0.46
C HIS A 848 -32.10 -0.28 0.84
N GLU A 849 -33.11 0.60 0.75
CA GLU A 849 -34.19 0.75 1.75
C GLU A 849 -35.02 -0.56 1.95
N ALA A 850 -34.47 -1.72 1.62
CA ALA A 850 -35.06 -3.01 1.89
C ALA A 850 -34.54 -3.51 3.24
N ALA A 851 -35.36 -3.27 4.27
CA ALA A 851 -35.50 -4.04 5.49
C ALA A 851 -34.33 -4.97 5.87
N LEU A 852 -33.68 -4.64 6.99
CA LEU A 852 -33.05 -5.62 7.86
C LEU A 852 -34.04 -6.76 8.13
N ALA A 853 -33.90 -7.85 7.38
CA ALA A 853 -34.66 -9.07 7.57
C ALA A 853 -34.16 -9.77 8.84
N THR A 854 -34.72 -9.39 9.98
CA THR A 854 -34.79 -10.24 11.17
C THR A 854 -35.89 -11.29 10.92
N PRO A 855 -35.80 -12.54 11.42
CA PRO A 855 -36.74 -13.63 11.08
C PRO A 855 -38.17 -13.34 11.55
N PRO A 856 -39.17 -14.10 11.06
CA PRO A 856 -40.57 -13.70 11.11
C PRO A 856 -41.10 -13.78 12.55
N GLU A 857 -41.74 -12.70 13.01
CA GLU A 857 -42.97 -12.66 13.82
C GLU A 857 -43.10 -11.33 14.58
N THR A 858 -43.77 -10.33 14.00
CA THR A 858 -44.84 -9.53 14.65
C THR A 858 -45.41 -8.51 13.66
N PRO A 859 -46.75 -8.38 13.53
CA PRO A 859 -47.36 -7.41 12.63
C PRO A 859 -47.34 -6.01 13.27
N ARG A 860 -46.89 -4.99 12.53
CA ARG A 860 -47.11 -3.58 12.89
C ARG A 860 -48.05 -2.93 11.88
N GLU A 861 -49.06 -2.25 12.43
CA GLU A 861 -50.11 -1.52 11.73
C GLU A 861 -49.53 -0.36 10.89
N GLN A 862 -50.10 -0.19 9.70
CA GLN A 862 -49.80 0.91 8.79
C GLN A 862 -50.58 2.17 9.21
N THR A 863 -49.89 3.31 9.30
CA THR A 863 -50.49 4.64 9.30
C THR A 863 -49.99 5.46 8.10
N PRO A 864 -50.81 6.35 7.51
CA PRO A 864 -50.66 6.76 6.12
C PRO A 864 -49.78 8.01 5.89
N SER A 865 -49.14 7.97 4.71
CA SER A 865 -48.43 8.96 3.89
C SER A 865 -48.54 10.46 4.21
N ALA A 866 -47.37 11.09 4.34
CA ALA A 866 -47.07 12.45 3.83
C ALA A 866 -45.88 12.33 2.85
N GLU A 867 -45.92 13.02 1.71
CA GLU A 867 -44.79 13.00 0.75
C GLU A 867 -43.51 13.49 1.44
N PRO A 868 -42.39 12.75 1.32
CA PRO A 868 -41.15 13.13 1.97
C PRO A 868 -40.56 14.39 1.32
N ALA A 869 -40.41 15.48 2.11
CA ALA A 869 -39.66 16.67 1.71
C ALA A 869 -38.30 16.32 1.08
N SER A 870 -37.86 17.08 0.07
CA SER A 870 -36.62 16.79 -0.67
C SER A 870 -35.38 16.79 0.22
N LEU A 871 -34.30 16.08 -0.17
CA LEU A 871 -33.06 16.01 0.62
C LEU A 871 -32.49 17.41 0.90
N LYS A 872 -32.55 18.29 -0.10
CA LYS A 872 -32.19 19.71 0.00
C LYS A 872 -32.99 20.46 1.07
N GLU A 873 -34.31 20.31 1.11
CA GLU A 873 -35.17 20.96 2.10
C GLU A 873 -34.91 20.44 3.52
N ARG A 874 -34.70 19.12 3.66
CA ARG A 874 -34.36 18.50 4.95
C ARG A 874 -32.99 18.94 5.46
N PHE A 875 -31.99 19.00 4.59
CA PHE A 875 -30.64 19.48 4.93
C PHE A 875 -30.65 20.93 5.41
N ARG A 876 -31.48 21.77 4.78
CA ARG A 876 -31.66 23.17 5.20
C ARG A 876 -32.40 23.29 6.53
N GLY A 877 -33.44 22.47 6.74
CA GLY A 877 -34.37 22.62 7.86
C GLY A 877 -33.96 21.95 9.17
N ILE A 878 -32.98 21.03 9.15
CA ILE A 878 -32.57 20.33 10.38
C ILE A 878 -31.84 21.26 11.37
N ASP A 879 -31.97 21.00 12.67
CA ASP A 879 -31.18 21.72 13.67
C ASP A 879 -29.68 21.40 13.55
N VAL A 880 -28.81 22.38 13.84
CA VAL A 880 -27.35 22.20 13.76
C VAL A 880 -26.85 21.12 14.72
N GLY A 881 -27.48 20.96 15.88
CA GLY A 881 -27.12 19.94 16.87
C GLY A 881 -27.43 18.51 16.43
N GLU A 882 -28.48 18.34 15.61
CA GLU A 882 -28.90 17.03 15.07
C GLU A 882 -28.24 16.72 13.71
N LEU A 883 -27.59 17.70 13.09
CA LEU A 883 -27.00 17.60 11.76
C LEU A 883 -25.96 16.46 11.63
N PRO A 884 -25.02 16.23 12.58
CA PRO A 884 -24.07 15.12 12.48
C PRO A 884 -24.77 13.75 12.46
N SER A 885 -25.66 13.50 13.42
CA SER A 885 -26.39 12.22 13.50
C SER A 885 -27.24 12.00 12.24
N TRP A 886 -27.93 13.04 11.79
CA TRP A 886 -28.73 12.97 10.57
C TRP A 886 -27.90 12.74 9.31
N ALA A 887 -26.69 13.31 9.24
CA ALA A 887 -25.80 13.12 8.09
C ALA A 887 -25.22 11.71 8.06
N GLU A 888 -24.84 11.15 9.21
CA GLU A 888 -24.39 9.75 9.33
C GLU A 888 -25.52 8.76 9.00
N ASP A 889 -26.77 9.07 9.36
CA ASP A 889 -27.95 8.25 9.04
C ASP A 889 -28.30 8.21 7.53
N ARG A 890 -27.65 9.04 6.69
CA ARG A 890 -27.91 9.07 5.23
C ARG A 890 -27.28 7.92 4.47
N GLY A 891 -26.34 7.20 5.08
CA GLY A 891 -25.66 6.08 4.46
C GLY A 891 -24.18 6.05 4.83
N ARG A 892 -23.42 5.23 4.10
CA ARG A 892 -22.01 5.03 4.41
C ARG A 892 -21.16 6.17 3.88
N TRP A 893 -20.40 6.82 4.76
CA TRP A 893 -19.41 7.81 4.38
C TRP A 893 -18.08 7.15 4.00
N LEU A 894 -17.48 7.65 2.92
CA LEU A 894 -16.12 7.33 2.51
C LEU A 894 -15.22 8.45 2.99
N TYR A 895 -14.33 8.16 3.92
CA TYR A 895 -13.42 9.14 4.49
C TYR A 895 -12.01 8.95 3.96
N VAL A 896 -11.22 10.03 3.89
CA VAL A 896 -9.75 9.99 3.74
C VAL A 896 -9.12 9.34 4.97
#